data_AF-E3S6J5-F1
#
_entry.id   AF-E3S6J5-F1
#
_cell.length_a   1.000
_cell.length_b   1.000
_cell.length_c   1.000
_cell.angle_alpha   90.00
_cell.angle_beta   90.00
_cell.angle_gamma   90.00
#
_symmetry.space_group_name_H-M   'P 1'
#
loop_
_entity.id
_entity.type
_entity.pdbx_description
1 polymer ?
#
loop_
_entity_poly.entity_id
_entity_poly.type
_entity_poly.pdbx_seq_one_letter_code
_entity_poly.pdbx_strand_id
1 'polypeptide(L)'
;MVQAASVTATHLKEGAVLDVQEIPNGVRPALLILHNQGEEDIVAIFADVLGQRWESASSLDEALSGPRETVYGLSSTLAKPRLDSWDRSRLLINTHRVDGSCELDETITDRCDYEYLYTRSPFFRRDVSRYLGFILGQIGPHRDLTKKARTTLISTTFPDVHAALPNLDILSVGADAIEIRVDLLEEPLPDGTVSKVPSLKYVGEQVMVLRQRTELPIIFTTRCTKENGRFPMDDPSLFYKYLARAIQWGCEYIDVELWLPEEIRRKLAEHKACTKIISAFHDFSGTFKWTAPETQRLFERGAVYGDIVKMYALVNSMQENYELEYFRSTIQAKYPHPPFSGLNMGPMGQLSRTLNKIFTPITHPLLPMIAAPGQLSAAEINAALHTMGQMPKQDIYGIGSFRSTSQAMFFEKCFNELSLPHSFGFAERAPKASIEHILRRSNFGGAYINPPLAASAPYLPSLSNAARAIGQVDTVLVCPGTSNASFIGDNTRWKGIRATLTRDFVPSAYSGQAALLLASNEADASASLFALKNLGIGPIYTIGFKSQGPLSTDVSPVRSIEDVKRLQEPFVIISALPADKSLLVVPLLKHYRVGGRNGTTNGATNGRGPPGTRAAAGKVFVDLASGPRKADPLTMAISAGWTAYGIDDVSAWTTVETIRKLVGQNVCYDFVRLASGRGHF
;
A
#
# COMPACT_ATOMS: atom_id res chain seq x y z
N MET A 1 33.66 -26.72 14.93
CA MET A 1 33.92 -25.58 15.83
C MET A 1 34.43 -24.42 15.00
N VAL A 2 33.55 -23.49 14.65
CA VAL A 2 33.90 -22.17 14.07
C VAL A 2 33.06 -21.17 14.85
N GLN A 3 33.74 -20.28 15.57
CA GLN A 3 33.15 -19.32 16.52
C GLN A 3 32.25 -18.31 15.80
N ALA A 4 31.04 -18.14 16.32
CA ALA A 4 30.19 -16.99 16.03
C ALA A 4 30.78 -15.76 16.75
N ALA A 5 31.18 -14.74 15.99
CA ALA A 5 31.65 -13.48 16.55
C ALA A 5 30.44 -12.67 17.07
N SER A 6 30.44 -12.35 18.37
CA SER A 6 29.48 -11.44 18.98
C SER A 6 29.77 -10.00 18.53
N VAL A 7 28.78 -9.33 17.94
CA VAL A 7 28.87 -7.90 17.66
C VAL A 7 28.54 -7.14 18.94
N THR A 8 29.57 -6.60 19.58
CA THR A 8 29.48 -5.67 20.71
C THR A 8 28.95 -4.32 20.23
N ALA A 9 27.86 -3.88 20.84
CA ALA A 9 27.40 -2.50 20.77
C ALA A 9 28.38 -1.59 21.49
N THR A 10 28.95 -0.58 20.82
CA THR A 10 29.25 0.74 21.43
C THR A 10 29.74 1.77 20.40
N HIS A 11 29.22 2.98 20.60
CA HIS A 11 29.64 4.29 20.09
C HIS A 11 29.36 4.68 18.64
N LEU A 12 28.38 5.59 18.47
CA LEU A 12 28.59 6.82 17.70
C LEU A 12 28.01 8.02 18.47
N LYS A 13 28.84 9.06 18.63
CA LYS A 13 28.60 10.34 19.30
C LYS A 13 28.00 11.36 18.33
N GLU A 14 27.30 12.31 18.95
CA GLU A 14 26.78 13.62 18.52
C GLU A 14 27.20 14.19 17.16
N GLY A 15 26.15 14.55 16.43
CA GLY A 15 26.11 15.32 15.20
C GLY A 15 24.73 15.07 14.60
N ALA A 16 23.67 15.67 15.17
CA ALA A 16 22.29 15.37 14.81
C ALA A 16 21.93 15.94 13.43
N VAL A 17 22.47 15.33 12.37
CA VAL A 17 21.82 15.32 11.07
C VAL A 17 20.57 14.47 11.26
N LEU A 18 19.41 15.12 11.27
CA LEU A 18 18.13 14.43 11.26
C LEU A 18 18.04 13.64 9.95
N ASP A 19 18.27 12.33 10.03
CA ASP A 19 18.20 11.43 8.88
C ASP A 19 16.73 11.27 8.46
N VAL A 20 16.33 12.02 7.44
CA VAL A 20 15.08 11.76 6.72
C VAL A 20 15.37 10.50 5.91
N GLN A 21 14.85 9.35 6.35
CA GLN A 21 15.00 8.10 5.59
C GLN A 21 14.33 8.25 4.22
N GLU A 22 15.12 8.59 3.20
CA GLU A 22 14.72 8.68 1.81
C GLU A 22 14.36 7.29 1.26
N ILE A 23 13.72 7.25 0.09
CA ILE A 23 13.34 6.00 -0.57
C ILE A 23 14.61 5.13 -0.72
N PRO A 24 14.59 3.84 -0.31
CA PRO A 24 15.78 2.97 -0.33
C PRO A 24 16.46 2.81 -1.69
N ASN A 25 15.78 3.17 -2.78
CA ASN A 25 16.32 3.09 -4.14
C ASN A 25 15.74 4.21 -5.03
N GLY A 26 16.47 5.33 -5.14
CA GLY A 26 16.14 6.44 -6.05
C GLY A 26 16.56 6.21 -7.50
N VAL A 27 17.12 5.03 -7.82
CA VAL A 27 17.59 4.70 -9.17
C VAL A 27 16.41 4.50 -10.10
N ARG A 28 16.45 5.17 -11.25
CA ARG A 28 15.49 5.02 -12.33
C ARG A 28 15.52 3.58 -12.88
N PRO A 29 14.38 2.85 -12.88
CA PRO A 29 14.36 1.46 -13.31
C PRO A 29 14.55 1.34 -14.82
N ALA A 30 15.21 0.26 -15.25
CA ALA A 30 15.38 -0.07 -16.66
C ALA A 30 14.34 -1.12 -17.06
N LEU A 31 13.39 -0.73 -17.92
CA LEU A 31 12.24 -1.57 -18.29
C LEU A 31 12.17 -1.77 -19.80
N LEU A 32 11.71 -2.96 -20.17
CA LEU A 32 11.25 -3.29 -21.52
C LEU A 32 9.80 -3.80 -21.41
N ILE A 33 8.90 -3.14 -22.11
CA ILE A 33 7.46 -3.42 -22.09
C ILE A 33 7.07 -4.05 -23.41
N LEU A 34 6.58 -5.28 -23.36
CA LEU A 34 5.98 -5.93 -24.53
C LEU A 34 4.51 -5.54 -24.63
N HIS A 35 4.08 -5.20 -25.84
CA HIS A 35 2.70 -4.82 -26.13
C HIS A 35 2.22 -5.43 -27.44
N ASN A 36 0.91 -5.61 -27.57
CA ASN A 36 0.32 -6.06 -28.83
C ASN A 36 0.30 -4.92 -29.87
N GLN A 37 0.03 -5.28 -31.11
CA GLN A 37 -0.08 -4.32 -32.21
C GLN A 37 -1.21 -3.31 -31.94
N GLY A 38 -0.88 -2.02 -31.98
CA GLY A 38 -1.84 -0.93 -31.73
C GLY A 38 -2.12 -0.63 -30.25
N GLU A 39 -1.40 -1.28 -29.33
CA GLU A 39 -1.53 -1.10 -27.86
C GLU A 39 -0.26 -0.45 -27.25
N GLU A 40 0.50 0.32 -28.05
CA GLU A 40 1.75 0.98 -27.62
C GLU A 40 1.52 2.10 -26.58
N ASP A 41 0.30 2.60 -26.46
CA ASP A 41 -0.08 3.64 -25.51
C ASP A 41 0.16 3.23 -24.04
N ILE A 42 0.11 1.93 -23.73
CA ILE A 42 0.44 1.43 -22.39
C ILE A 42 1.89 1.72 -21.98
N VAL A 43 2.83 1.71 -22.93
CA VAL A 43 4.25 2.00 -22.70
C VAL A 43 4.41 3.44 -22.21
N ALA A 44 3.69 4.36 -22.85
CA ALA A 44 3.66 5.76 -22.46
C ALA A 44 3.10 5.94 -21.04
N ILE A 45 2.06 5.18 -20.67
CA ILE A 45 1.48 5.24 -19.32
C ILE A 45 2.48 4.76 -18.26
N PHE A 46 3.15 3.63 -18.49
CA PHE A 46 4.18 3.11 -17.59
C PHE A 46 5.30 4.13 -17.39
N ALA A 47 5.83 4.69 -18.48
CA ALA A 47 6.88 5.69 -18.43
C ALA A 47 6.44 6.97 -17.69
N ASP A 48 5.19 7.40 -17.93
CA ASP A 48 4.59 8.55 -17.24
C ASP A 48 4.47 8.30 -15.72
N VAL A 49 4.01 7.11 -15.30
CA VAL A 49 3.94 6.70 -13.88
C VAL A 49 5.33 6.65 -13.23
N LEU A 50 6.37 6.31 -13.99
CA LEU A 50 7.76 6.26 -13.56
C LEU A 50 8.50 7.61 -13.61
N GLY A 51 7.87 8.63 -14.21
CA GLY A 51 8.52 9.91 -14.46
C GLY A 51 9.68 9.81 -15.46
N GLN A 52 9.67 8.82 -16.36
CA GLN A 52 10.73 8.51 -17.32
C GLN A 52 10.32 8.83 -18.76
N ARG A 53 11.32 8.93 -19.64
CA ARG A 53 11.09 8.97 -21.09
C ARG A 53 10.87 7.56 -21.61
N TRP A 54 10.19 7.46 -22.74
CA TRP A 54 10.01 6.19 -23.43
C TRP A 54 10.28 6.31 -24.93
N GLU A 55 10.67 5.19 -25.51
CA GLU A 55 10.96 5.02 -26.93
C GLU A 55 10.40 3.69 -27.43
N SER A 56 10.02 3.65 -28.70
CA SER A 56 9.62 2.42 -29.39
C SER A 56 10.86 1.75 -29.98
N ALA A 57 11.13 0.51 -29.62
CA ALA A 57 12.22 -0.27 -30.18
C ALA A 57 11.73 -1.10 -31.37
N SER A 58 12.52 -1.09 -32.44
CA SER A 58 12.30 -1.93 -33.62
C SER A 58 12.87 -3.35 -33.46
N SER A 59 13.77 -3.55 -32.49
CA SER A 59 14.40 -4.84 -32.18
C SER A 59 14.80 -4.96 -30.71
N LEU A 60 15.05 -6.19 -30.26
CA LEU A 60 15.54 -6.44 -28.90
C LEU A 60 16.93 -5.81 -28.66
N ASP A 61 17.80 -5.82 -29.67
CA ASP A 61 19.16 -5.27 -29.60
C ASP A 61 19.16 -3.73 -29.41
N GLU A 62 18.19 -3.06 -30.02
CA GLU A 62 17.98 -1.61 -29.84
C GLU A 62 17.56 -1.29 -28.40
N ALA A 63 16.62 -2.05 -27.83
CA ALA A 63 16.21 -1.88 -26.44
C ALA A 63 17.37 -2.15 -25.46
N LEU A 64 18.23 -3.14 -25.77
CA LEU A 64 19.40 -3.48 -24.95
C LEU A 64 20.49 -2.40 -24.98
N SER A 65 20.77 -1.85 -26.17
CA SER A 65 21.82 -0.83 -26.36
C SER A 65 21.41 0.59 -25.98
N GLY A 66 20.09 0.86 -25.87
CA GLY A 66 19.56 2.16 -25.48
C GLY A 66 19.84 2.56 -24.02
N PRO A 67 19.64 3.83 -23.63
CA PRO A 67 19.88 4.31 -22.27
C PRO A 67 19.05 3.57 -21.22
N ARG A 68 19.66 3.21 -20.09
CA ARG A 68 18.98 2.45 -19.01
C ARG A 68 17.81 3.20 -18.38
N GLU A 69 17.84 4.54 -18.40
CA GLU A 69 16.79 5.39 -17.84
C GLU A 69 15.55 5.52 -18.74
N THR A 70 15.63 5.05 -19.99
CA THR A 70 14.52 5.05 -20.94
C THR A 70 13.73 3.75 -20.83
N VAL A 71 12.41 3.88 -20.79
CA VAL A 71 11.48 2.74 -20.90
C VAL A 71 11.30 2.41 -22.38
N TYR A 72 11.59 1.17 -22.77
CA TYR A 72 11.41 0.74 -24.15
C TYR A 72 10.10 -0.02 -24.33
N GLY A 73 9.38 0.27 -25.41
CA GLY A 73 8.26 -0.53 -25.90
C GLY A 73 8.72 -1.42 -27.05
N LEU A 74 8.29 -2.69 -27.07
CA LEU A 74 8.56 -3.60 -28.19
C LEU A 74 7.31 -4.43 -28.51
N SER A 75 6.99 -4.59 -29.79
CA SER A 75 5.86 -5.43 -30.17
C SER A 75 6.13 -6.91 -29.86
N SER A 76 5.16 -7.58 -29.24
CA SER A 76 5.25 -8.99 -28.85
C SER A 76 5.58 -9.92 -30.04
N THR A 77 5.14 -9.57 -31.25
CA THR A 77 5.43 -10.34 -32.49
C THR A 77 6.90 -10.29 -32.89
N LEU A 78 7.58 -9.18 -32.62
CA LEU A 78 9.01 -8.99 -32.89
C LEU A 78 9.89 -9.61 -31.80
N ALA A 79 9.39 -9.62 -30.56
CA ALA A 79 10.12 -10.18 -29.42
C ALA A 79 10.19 -11.71 -29.45
N LYS A 80 9.08 -12.39 -29.76
CA LYS A 80 8.89 -13.84 -29.64
C LYS A 80 10.09 -14.71 -30.09
N PRO A 81 10.69 -14.53 -31.28
CA PRO A 81 11.78 -15.41 -31.74
C PRO A 81 13.11 -15.25 -31.00
N ARG A 82 13.30 -14.17 -30.21
CA ARG A 82 14.58 -13.85 -29.55
C ARG A 82 14.50 -13.77 -28.02
N LEU A 83 13.35 -14.06 -27.41
CA LEU A 83 13.20 -14.04 -25.96
C LEU A 83 14.07 -15.09 -25.24
N ASP A 84 14.43 -16.19 -25.92
CA ASP A 84 15.30 -17.22 -25.33
C ASP A 84 16.74 -16.72 -25.10
N SER A 85 17.17 -15.68 -25.82
CA SER A 85 18.48 -15.05 -25.65
C SER A 85 18.44 -13.82 -24.74
N TRP A 86 17.34 -13.59 -24.00
CA TRP A 86 17.20 -12.42 -23.15
C TRP A 86 18.18 -12.45 -21.96
N ASP A 87 19.01 -11.41 -21.86
CA ASP A 87 20.11 -11.31 -20.88
C ASP A 87 19.67 -10.82 -19.49
N ARG A 88 18.38 -10.52 -19.32
CA ARG A 88 17.77 -9.95 -18.09
C ARG A 88 18.42 -8.63 -17.63
N SER A 89 19.03 -7.88 -18.55
CA SER A 89 19.63 -6.57 -18.26
C SER A 89 18.61 -5.48 -17.92
N ARG A 90 17.35 -5.66 -18.37
CA ARG A 90 16.16 -4.86 -18.07
C ARG A 90 15.05 -5.75 -17.55
N LEU A 91 14.15 -5.17 -16.76
CA LEU A 91 12.96 -5.88 -16.31
C LEU A 91 11.97 -5.98 -17.47
N LEU A 92 11.61 -7.20 -17.85
CA LEU A 92 10.74 -7.50 -18.96
C LEU A 92 9.29 -7.71 -18.49
N ILE A 93 8.38 -6.84 -18.94
CA ILE A 93 6.96 -6.89 -18.57
C ILE A 93 6.14 -7.14 -19.82
N ASN A 94 5.37 -8.23 -19.84
CA ASN A 94 4.36 -8.46 -20.87
C ASN A 94 3.07 -7.73 -20.49
N THR A 95 2.56 -6.86 -21.35
CA THR A 95 1.26 -6.20 -21.12
C THR A 95 0.19 -6.81 -22.00
N HIS A 96 -0.99 -7.01 -21.45
CA HIS A 96 -2.11 -7.57 -22.19
C HIS A 96 -3.42 -6.85 -21.85
N ARG A 97 -4.08 -6.36 -22.89
CA ARG A 97 -5.40 -5.75 -22.79
C ARG A 97 -6.49 -6.82 -22.87
N VAL A 98 -7.16 -7.04 -21.74
CA VAL A 98 -8.20 -8.07 -21.57
C VAL A 98 -9.45 -7.80 -22.42
N ASP A 99 -9.85 -6.54 -22.58
CA ASP A 99 -10.98 -6.13 -23.44
C ASP A 99 -10.57 -5.93 -24.92
N GLY A 100 -9.38 -6.40 -25.29
CA GLY A 100 -8.83 -6.34 -26.64
C GLY A 100 -9.25 -7.52 -27.53
N SER A 101 -8.91 -7.43 -28.82
CA SER A 101 -9.14 -8.49 -29.79
C SER A 101 -7.99 -9.49 -29.91
N CYS A 102 -6.85 -9.22 -29.27
CA CYS A 102 -5.69 -10.11 -29.29
C CYS A 102 -5.82 -11.16 -28.19
N GLU A 103 -5.53 -12.41 -28.50
CA GLU A 103 -5.46 -13.46 -27.46
C GLU A 103 -4.14 -13.38 -26.69
N LEU A 104 -4.19 -13.79 -25.42
CA LEU A 104 -3.00 -13.84 -24.58
C LEU A 104 -2.11 -15.02 -25.01
N ASP A 105 -0.87 -14.72 -25.43
CA ASP A 105 0.12 -15.76 -25.73
C ASP A 105 0.88 -16.16 -24.46
N GLU A 106 0.46 -17.25 -23.82
CA GLU A 106 1.09 -17.77 -22.60
C GLU A 106 2.60 -18.04 -22.79
N THR A 107 3.04 -18.40 -24.00
CA THR A 107 4.45 -18.73 -24.28
C THR A 107 5.37 -17.52 -24.16
N ILE A 108 4.85 -16.32 -24.41
CA ILE A 108 5.59 -15.06 -24.23
C ILE A 108 5.65 -14.74 -22.74
N THR A 109 4.52 -14.83 -22.03
CA THR A 109 4.50 -14.51 -20.60
C THR A 109 5.41 -15.42 -19.80
N ASP A 110 5.48 -16.71 -20.10
CA ASP A 110 6.34 -17.66 -19.38
C ASP A 110 7.85 -17.30 -19.47
N ARG A 111 8.24 -16.47 -20.45
CA ARG A 111 9.61 -15.97 -20.65
C ARG A 111 9.84 -14.57 -20.08
N CYS A 112 8.79 -13.88 -19.63
CA CYS A 112 8.86 -12.54 -19.07
C CYS A 112 9.03 -12.58 -17.55
N ASP A 113 9.60 -11.52 -16.97
CA ASP A 113 9.74 -11.42 -15.52
C ASP A 113 8.36 -11.19 -14.87
N TYR A 114 7.52 -10.38 -15.51
CA TYR A 114 6.17 -10.08 -15.04
C TYR A 114 5.15 -9.94 -16.18
N GLU A 115 3.86 -10.02 -15.81
CA GLU A 115 2.69 -9.79 -16.67
C GLU A 115 1.81 -8.71 -16.05
N TYR A 116 1.32 -7.78 -16.87
CA TYR A 116 0.37 -6.75 -16.46
C TYR A 116 -0.88 -6.81 -17.34
N LEU A 117 -2.00 -7.13 -16.70
CA LEU A 117 -3.31 -7.18 -17.33
C LEU A 117 -4.04 -5.87 -17.09
N TYR A 118 -4.72 -5.35 -18.12
CA TYR A 118 -5.49 -4.11 -18.01
C TYR A 118 -6.69 -4.11 -18.96
N THR A 119 -7.60 -3.15 -18.77
CA THR A 119 -8.70 -2.84 -19.68
C THR A 119 -8.57 -1.42 -20.20
N ARG A 120 -9.10 -1.12 -21.39
CA ARG A 120 -9.04 0.25 -21.94
C ARG A 120 -9.98 1.20 -21.21
N SER A 121 -11.16 0.71 -20.84
CA SER A 121 -12.15 1.51 -20.12
C SER A 121 -12.99 0.63 -19.20
N PRO A 122 -12.97 0.85 -17.88
CA PRO A 122 -12.21 1.88 -17.16
C PRO A 122 -10.71 1.54 -17.05
N PHE A 123 -9.83 2.53 -17.21
CA PHE A 123 -8.39 2.38 -16.95
C PHE A 123 -8.01 3.07 -15.63
N PHE A 124 -7.26 2.37 -14.77
CA PHE A 124 -6.87 2.88 -13.45
C PHE A 124 -5.36 3.09 -13.35
N ARG A 125 -4.90 4.34 -13.52
CA ARG A 125 -3.47 4.66 -13.40
C ARG A 125 -2.86 4.27 -12.04
N ARG A 126 -3.63 4.43 -10.95
CA ARG A 126 -3.23 3.99 -9.60
C ARG A 126 -2.84 2.52 -9.52
N ASP A 127 -3.44 1.67 -10.36
CA ASP A 127 -3.14 0.25 -10.43
C ASP A 127 -1.73 0.01 -10.98
N VAL A 128 -1.38 0.66 -12.10
CA VAL A 128 -0.02 0.65 -12.67
C VAL A 128 1.00 1.16 -11.65
N SER A 129 0.70 2.27 -10.96
CA SER A 129 1.56 2.83 -9.90
C SER A 129 1.82 1.83 -8.78
N ARG A 130 0.76 1.18 -8.27
CA ARG A 130 0.89 0.19 -7.20
C ARG A 130 1.65 -1.05 -7.65
N TYR A 131 1.33 -1.58 -8.83
CA TYR A 131 2.01 -2.72 -9.43
C TYR A 131 3.51 -2.45 -9.63
N LEU A 132 3.87 -1.35 -10.31
CA LEU A 132 5.26 -0.97 -10.53
C LEU A 132 5.99 -0.69 -9.22
N GLY A 133 5.36 0.06 -8.31
CA GLY A 133 5.93 0.34 -7.00
C GLY A 133 6.29 -0.95 -6.26
N PHE A 134 5.45 -1.99 -6.36
CA PHE A 134 5.65 -3.26 -5.68
C PHE A 134 6.73 -4.11 -6.36
N ILE A 135 6.63 -4.37 -7.67
CA ILE A 135 7.58 -5.25 -8.37
C ILE A 135 9.00 -4.66 -8.41
N LEU A 136 9.12 -3.33 -8.35
CA LEU A 136 10.39 -2.62 -8.26
C LEU A 136 10.92 -2.49 -6.82
N GLY A 137 10.20 -3.02 -5.82
CA GLY A 137 10.60 -2.99 -4.41
C GLY A 137 10.54 -1.62 -3.74
N GLN A 138 9.86 -0.65 -4.35
CA GLN A 138 9.75 0.72 -3.85
C GLN A 138 8.68 0.83 -2.74
N ILE A 139 7.60 0.05 -2.85
CA ILE A 139 6.65 -0.18 -1.76
C ILE A 139 6.83 -1.59 -1.18
N GLY A 140 6.66 -1.72 0.13
CA GLY A 140 6.84 -2.99 0.82
C GLY A 140 5.73 -3.23 1.83
N PRO A 141 4.53 -3.67 1.41
CA PRO A 141 3.39 -3.86 2.29
C PRO A 141 3.71 -4.76 3.48
N HIS A 142 4.49 -5.84 3.27
CA HIS A 142 4.94 -6.72 4.35
C HIS A 142 5.72 -5.98 5.45
N ARG A 143 6.70 -5.15 5.08
CA ARG A 143 7.50 -4.36 6.04
C ARG A 143 6.65 -3.38 6.83
N ASP A 144 5.61 -2.83 6.21
CA ASP A 144 4.71 -1.89 6.90
C ASP A 144 3.73 -2.62 7.82
N LEU A 145 3.24 -3.79 7.42
CA LEU A 145 2.37 -4.64 8.23
C LEU A 145 3.11 -5.27 9.42
N THR A 146 4.40 -5.61 9.32
CA THR A 146 5.19 -6.11 10.46
C THR A 146 5.36 -5.11 11.59
N LYS A 147 5.09 -3.81 11.35
CA LYS A 147 5.11 -2.77 12.38
C LYS A 147 3.83 -2.75 13.22
N LYS A 148 2.76 -3.40 12.76
CA LYS A 148 1.50 -3.49 13.49
C LYS A 148 1.58 -4.56 14.57
N ALA A 149 0.94 -4.31 15.71
CA ALA A 149 0.85 -5.30 16.78
C ALA A 149 0.02 -6.53 16.38
N ARG A 150 -0.96 -6.33 15.48
CA ARG A 150 -1.87 -7.36 14.97
C ARG A 150 -2.22 -7.08 13.51
N THR A 151 -2.35 -8.13 12.72
CA THR A 151 -2.82 -8.07 11.34
C THR A 151 -3.94 -9.06 11.07
N THR A 152 -4.83 -8.68 10.15
CA THR A 152 -6.01 -9.46 9.73
C THR A 152 -6.03 -9.60 8.21
N LEU A 153 -6.73 -10.61 7.71
CA LEU A 153 -7.03 -10.73 6.28
C LEU A 153 -8.49 -11.07 6.07
N ILE A 154 -9.06 -10.64 4.94
CA ILE A 154 -10.39 -11.07 4.51
C ILE A 154 -10.27 -11.93 3.25
N SER A 155 -10.92 -13.09 3.24
CA SER A 155 -10.92 -14.01 2.10
C SER A 155 -12.11 -13.74 1.20
N THR A 156 -11.88 -13.53 -0.10
CA THR A 156 -12.96 -13.46 -1.08
C THR A 156 -13.48 -14.88 -1.32
N THR A 157 -14.70 -15.15 -0.91
CA THR A 157 -15.38 -16.44 -1.11
C THR A 157 -16.40 -16.37 -2.24
N PHE A 158 -16.21 -15.45 -3.18
CA PHE A 158 -17.11 -15.26 -4.30
C PHE A 158 -16.67 -16.15 -5.47
N PRO A 159 -17.60 -16.73 -6.24
CA PRO A 159 -17.28 -17.45 -7.47
C PRO A 159 -16.70 -16.52 -8.54
N ASP A 160 -17.01 -15.23 -8.48
CA ASP A 160 -16.48 -14.17 -9.33
C ASP A 160 -16.27 -12.88 -8.50
N VAL A 161 -15.11 -12.25 -8.63
CA VAL A 161 -14.73 -11.02 -7.91
C VAL A 161 -15.67 -9.86 -8.23
N HIS A 162 -16.28 -9.82 -9.43
CA HIS A 162 -17.25 -8.79 -9.80
C HIS A 162 -18.41 -8.68 -8.81
N ALA A 163 -18.80 -9.80 -8.19
CA ALA A 163 -19.85 -9.84 -7.17
C ALA A 163 -19.47 -9.09 -5.88
N ALA A 164 -18.17 -8.98 -5.57
CA ALA A 164 -17.68 -8.28 -4.39
C ALA A 164 -17.59 -6.76 -4.59
N LEU A 165 -17.42 -6.29 -5.83
CA LEU A 165 -17.05 -4.91 -6.15
C LEU A 165 -17.98 -3.84 -5.54
N PRO A 166 -19.31 -3.99 -5.54
CA PRO A 166 -20.20 -2.97 -4.97
C PRO A 166 -19.97 -2.72 -3.48
N ASN A 167 -19.47 -3.72 -2.74
CA ASN A 167 -19.31 -3.69 -1.30
C ASN A 167 -17.85 -3.85 -0.84
N LEU A 168 -16.88 -3.88 -1.77
CA LEU A 168 -15.50 -4.23 -1.48
C LEU A 168 -14.85 -3.28 -0.45
N ASP A 169 -15.16 -1.99 -0.56
CA ASP A 169 -14.67 -0.96 0.37
C ASP A 169 -15.16 -1.19 1.80
N ILE A 170 -16.40 -1.70 1.96
CA ILE A 170 -17.01 -2.02 3.25
C ILE A 170 -16.45 -3.33 3.79
N LEU A 171 -16.39 -4.36 2.94
CA LEU A 171 -15.82 -5.68 3.25
C LEU A 171 -14.38 -5.57 3.78
N SER A 172 -13.61 -4.62 3.25
CA SER A 172 -12.20 -4.43 3.57
C SER A 172 -11.95 -3.68 4.89
N VAL A 173 -12.98 -3.15 5.56
CA VAL A 173 -12.81 -2.41 6.83
C VAL A 173 -12.28 -3.34 7.91
N GLY A 174 -11.16 -2.95 8.52
CA GLY A 174 -10.47 -3.77 9.53
C GLY A 174 -9.60 -4.88 8.95
N ALA A 175 -9.50 -5.04 7.63
CA ALA A 175 -8.59 -5.96 6.96
C ALA A 175 -7.25 -5.29 6.60
N ASP A 176 -6.16 -6.03 6.73
CA ASP A 176 -4.82 -5.59 6.31
C ASP A 176 -4.35 -6.21 5.00
N ALA A 177 -5.04 -7.26 4.54
CA ALA A 177 -4.81 -7.93 3.27
C ALA A 177 -6.12 -8.55 2.78
N ILE A 178 -6.21 -8.78 1.48
CA ILE A 178 -7.31 -9.51 0.85
C ILE A 178 -6.80 -10.81 0.26
N GLU A 179 -7.41 -11.93 0.60
CA GLU A 179 -7.07 -13.24 0.04
C GLU A 179 -8.00 -13.57 -1.12
N ILE A 180 -7.44 -13.78 -2.32
CA ILE A 180 -8.17 -14.34 -3.46
C ILE A 180 -8.07 -15.87 -3.40
N ARG A 181 -9.22 -16.52 -3.18
CA ARG A 181 -9.34 -17.98 -3.17
C ARG A 181 -9.59 -18.49 -4.58
N VAL A 182 -8.52 -18.75 -5.31
CA VAL A 182 -8.56 -19.20 -6.72
C VAL A 182 -9.33 -20.50 -6.86
N ASP A 183 -9.25 -21.38 -5.87
CA ASP A 183 -9.98 -22.64 -5.85
C ASP A 183 -11.51 -22.46 -5.71
N LEU A 184 -12.00 -21.27 -5.32
CA LEU A 184 -13.44 -20.99 -5.23
C LEU A 184 -13.98 -20.23 -6.44
N LEU A 185 -13.12 -19.81 -7.36
CA LEU A 185 -13.55 -19.13 -8.59
C LEU A 185 -14.22 -20.12 -9.55
N GLU A 186 -15.30 -19.68 -10.20
CA GLU A 186 -16.10 -20.49 -11.12
C GLU A 186 -16.10 -19.82 -12.50
N GLU A 187 -15.22 -20.30 -13.38
CA GLU A 187 -15.16 -19.85 -14.78
C GLU A 187 -16.29 -20.50 -15.59
N PRO A 188 -17.25 -19.72 -16.13
CA PRO A 188 -18.31 -20.25 -16.97
C PRO A 188 -17.78 -20.64 -18.35
N LEU A 189 -18.20 -21.79 -18.85
CA LEU A 189 -17.87 -22.31 -20.18
C LEU A 189 -18.99 -22.03 -21.20
N PRO A 190 -18.71 -21.99 -22.51
CA PRO A 190 -19.72 -21.73 -23.55
C PRO A 190 -20.89 -22.71 -23.58
N ASP A 191 -20.72 -23.92 -23.04
CA ASP A 191 -21.73 -24.97 -22.94
C ASP A 191 -22.66 -24.82 -21.72
N GLY A 192 -22.46 -23.77 -20.91
CA GLY A 192 -23.23 -23.50 -19.69
C GLY A 192 -22.72 -24.26 -18.46
N THR A 193 -21.65 -25.04 -18.57
CA THR A 193 -20.97 -25.67 -17.44
C THR A 193 -19.91 -24.74 -16.84
N VAL A 194 -19.28 -25.17 -15.74
CA VAL A 194 -18.19 -24.45 -15.07
C VAL A 194 -16.91 -25.26 -15.20
N SER A 195 -15.79 -24.59 -15.50
CA SER A 195 -14.49 -25.25 -15.56
C SER A 195 -14.13 -25.88 -14.21
N LYS A 196 -13.63 -27.12 -14.22
CA LYS A 196 -13.17 -27.81 -13.00
C LYS A 196 -12.01 -27.07 -12.33
N VAL A 197 -11.15 -26.45 -13.12
CA VAL A 197 -10.07 -25.57 -12.66
C VAL A 197 -10.13 -24.30 -13.53
N PRO A 198 -10.33 -23.11 -12.95
CA PRO A 198 -10.43 -21.88 -13.73
C PRO A 198 -9.13 -21.61 -14.48
N SER A 199 -9.21 -21.26 -15.75
CA SER A 199 -8.06 -20.98 -16.62
C SER A 199 -7.20 -19.84 -16.06
N LEU A 200 -5.90 -19.84 -16.35
CA LEU A 200 -5.02 -18.72 -15.95
C LEU A 200 -5.50 -17.39 -16.53
N LYS A 201 -6.08 -17.40 -17.73
CA LYS A 201 -6.70 -16.21 -18.33
C LYS A 201 -7.78 -15.65 -17.40
N TYR A 202 -8.78 -16.47 -17.05
CA TYR A 202 -9.86 -16.03 -16.16
C TYR A 202 -9.32 -15.59 -14.79
N VAL A 203 -8.44 -16.38 -14.17
CA VAL A 203 -7.86 -16.03 -12.86
C VAL A 203 -7.08 -14.71 -12.92
N GLY A 204 -6.33 -14.46 -14.00
CA GLY A 204 -5.60 -13.20 -14.19
C GLY A 204 -6.54 -12.00 -14.27
N GLU A 205 -7.64 -12.14 -15.01
CA GLU A 205 -8.69 -11.11 -15.08
C GLU A 205 -9.29 -10.82 -13.69
N GLN A 206 -9.55 -11.85 -12.89
CA GLN A 206 -10.07 -11.71 -11.52
C GLN A 206 -9.06 -10.99 -10.61
N VAL A 207 -7.77 -11.32 -10.71
CA VAL A 207 -6.69 -10.63 -9.97
C VAL A 207 -6.59 -9.17 -10.39
N MET A 208 -6.64 -8.87 -11.69
CA MET A 208 -6.64 -7.50 -12.23
C MET A 208 -7.81 -6.69 -11.68
N VAL A 209 -9.03 -7.23 -11.79
CA VAL A 209 -10.26 -6.56 -11.33
C VAL A 209 -10.20 -6.28 -9.84
N LEU A 210 -9.73 -7.23 -9.04
CA LEU A 210 -9.55 -7.04 -7.60
C LEU A 210 -8.54 -5.92 -7.32
N ARG A 211 -7.36 -5.98 -7.96
CA ARG A 211 -6.26 -5.04 -7.74
C ARG A 211 -6.64 -3.59 -8.05
N GLN A 212 -7.43 -3.37 -9.10
CA GLN A 212 -7.92 -2.05 -9.50
C GLN A 212 -8.91 -1.42 -8.49
N ARG A 213 -9.50 -2.25 -7.62
CA ARG A 213 -10.61 -1.90 -6.73
C ARG A 213 -10.26 -1.89 -5.25
N THR A 214 -9.02 -2.22 -4.88
CA THR A 214 -8.56 -2.14 -3.48
C THR A 214 -7.11 -1.68 -3.39
N GLU A 215 -6.76 -1.01 -2.30
CA GLU A 215 -5.38 -0.68 -1.94
C GLU A 215 -4.71 -1.74 -1.06
N LEU A 216 -5.47 -2.76 -0.63
CA LEU A 216 -4.93 -3.84 0.19
C LEU A 216 -3.96 -4.74 -0.61
N PRO A 217 -2.90 -5.27 0.03
CA PRO A 217 -2.09 -6.30 -0.57
C PRO A 217 -2.91 -7.58 -0.79
N ILE A 218 -2.66 -8.25 -1.91
CA ILE A 218 -3.35 -9.47 -2.33
C ILE A 218 -2.55 -10.69 -1.85
N ILE A 219 -3.26 -11.62 -1.21
CA ILE A 219 -2.80 -12.98 -0.93
C ILE A 219 -3.43 -13.91 -1.96
N PHE A 220 -2.60 -14.51 -2.81
CA PHE A 220 -3.05 -15.46 -3.82
C PHE A 220 -3.00 -16.88 -3.26
N THR A 221 -4.14 -17.57 -3.21
CA THR A 221 -4.27 -18.89 -2.58
C THR A 221 -4.92 -19.89 -3.52
N THR A 222 -4.22 -21.00 -3.80
CA THR A 222 -4.78 -22.21 -4.40
C THR A 222 -4.92 -23.27 -3.31
N ARG A 223 -6.08 -23.35 -2.63
CA ARG A 223 -6.28 -24.33 -1.55
C ARG A 223 -6.62 -25.71 -2.11
N CYS A 224 -5.88 -26.74 -1.70
CA CYS A 224 -6.12 -28.09 -2.20
C CYS A 224 -7.34 -28.79 -1.59
N THR A 225 -7.82 -29.85 -2.24
CA THR A 225 -8.97 -30.66 -1.75
C THR A 225 -8.76 -31.30 -0.38
N LYS A 226 -7.53 -31.74 -0.06
CA LYS A 226 -7.22 -32.33 1.26
C LYS A 226 -7.24 -31.28 2.39
N GLU A 227 -6.96 -30.03 2.05
CA GLU A 227 -7.03 -28.89 2.97
C GLU A 227 -8.36 -28.12 2.83
N ASN A 228 -9.45 -28.80 2.43
CA ASN A 228 -10.80 -28.25 2.34
C ASN A 228 -10.96 -27.07 1.35
N GLY A 229 -10.16 -27.08 0.27
CA GLY A 229 -10.39 -26.27 -0.93
C GLY A 229 -10.94 -27.10 -2.08
N ARG A 230 -10.87 -26.56 -3.29
CA ARG A 230 -11.30 -27.27 -4.52
C ARG A 230 -10.17 -27.51 -5.53
N PHE A 231 -8.94 -27.04 -5.28
CA PHE A 231 -7.84 -27.21 -6.22
C PHE A 231 -7.33 -28.67 -6.21
N PRO A 232 -7.16 -29.33 -7.38
CA PRO A 232 -6.86 -30.75 -7.45
C PRO A 232 -5.41 -31.06 -7.06
N MET A 233 -5.18 -32.12 -6.28
CA MET A 233 -3.83 -32.51 -5.82
C MET A 233 -3.08 -33.44 -6.77
N ASP A 234 -3.73 -33.97 -7.80
CA ASP A 234 -3.17 -35.02 -8.66
C ASP A 234 -1.94 -34.54 -9.45
N ASP A 235 -1.84 -33.23 -9.69
CA ASP A 235 -0.74 -32.59 -10.41
C ASP A 235 -0.15 -31.41 -9.61
N PRO A 236 0.96 -31.62 -8.86
CA PRO A 236 1.67 -30.54 -8.18
C PRO A 236 2.24 -29.48 -9.13
N SER A 237 2.50 -29.83 -10.40
CA SER A 237 3.02 -28.86 -11.37
C SER A 237 1.99 -27.80 -11.73
N LEU A 238 0.70 -28.12 -11.62
CA LEU A 238 -0.39 -27.17 -11.75
C LEU A 238 -0.33 -26.08 -10.66
N PHE A 239 -0.08 -26.45 -9.40
CA PHE A 239 0.13 -25.47 -8.33
C PHE A 239 1.30 -24.55 -8.64
N TYR A 240 2.43 -25.13 -9.07
CA TYR A 240 3.59 -24.33 -9.47
C TYR A 240 3.22 -23.34 -10.59
N LYS A 241 2.50 -23.77 -11.63
CA LYS A 241 2.07 -22.90 -12.74
C LYS A 241 1.26 -21.70 -12.24
N TYR A 242 0.29 -21.90 -11.36
CA TYR A 242 -0.56 -20.82 -10.84
C TYR A 242 0.19 -19.91 -9.86
N LEU A 243 0.98 -20.46 -8.95
CA LEU A 243 1.75 -19.69 -7.98
C LEU A 243 2.88 -18.88 -8.65
N ALA A 244 3.55 -19.45 -9.66
CA ALA A 244 4.52 -18.73 -10.48
C ALA A 244 3.84 -17.59 -11.26
N ARG A 245 2.66 -17.84 -11.84
CA ARG A 245 1.90 -16.80 -12.54
C ARG A 245 1.44 -15.69 -11.59
N ALA A 246 1.06 -16.00 -10.35
CA ALA A 246 0.73 -15.00 -9.34
C ALA A 246 1.93 -14.10 -8.97
N ILE A 247 3.15 -14.64 -8.96
CA ILE A 247 4.38 -13.84 -8.82
C ILE A 247 4.53 -12.91 -10.04
N GLN A 248 4.33 -13.41 -11.27
CA GLN A 248 4.41 -12.59 -12.48
C GLN A 248 3.32 -11.50 -12.55
N TRP A 249 2.13 -11.74 -12.01
CA TRP A 249 1.12 -10.69 -11.84
C TRP A 249 1.50 -9.68 -10.75
N GLY A 250 2.55 -9.93 -9.97
CA GLY A 250 2.99 -9.07 -8.87
C GLY A 250 2.00 -9.09 -7.71
N CYS A 251 1.50 -10.25 -7.31
CA CYS A 251 0.76 -10.43 -6.06
C CYS A 251 1.70 -10.29 -4.85
N GLU A 252 1.29 -9.56 -3.82
CA GLU A 252 2.14 -9.29 -2.66
C GLU A 252 2.46 -10.54 -1.83
N TYR A 253 1.54 -11.48 -1.78
CA TYR A 253 1.72 -12.77 -1.11
C TYR A 253 1.20 -13.93 -1.95
N ILE A 254 1.84 -15.09 -1.81
CA ILE A 254 1.35 -16.39 -2.27
C ILE A 254 1.26 -17.36 -1.09
N ASP A 255 0.17 -18.13 -1.01
CA ASP A 255 -0.02 -19.21 -0.03
C ASP A 255 0.51 -20.52 -0.64
N VAL A 256 1.62 -21.02 -0.10
CA VAL A 256 2.34 -22.20 -0.60
C VAL A 256 2.17 -23.34 0.39
N GLU A 257 1.36 -24.33 0.02
CA GLU A 257 1.04 -25.46 0.88
C GLU A 257 2.24 -26.40 1.12
N LEU A 258 2.39 -26.86 2.36
CA LEU A 258 3.57 -27.61 2.82
C LEU A 258 3.67 -29.03 2.23
N TRP A 259 2.55 -29.57 1.73
CA TRP A 259 2.53 -30.88 1.07
C TRP A 259 3.22 -30.85 -0.30
N LEU A 260 3.35 -29.67 -0.92
CA LEU A 260 4.01 -29.53 -2.21
C LEU A 260 5.45 -30.07 -2.13
N PRO A 261 5.92 -30.78 -3.17
CA PRO A 261 7.29 -31.23 -3.27
C PRO A 261 8.28 -30.12 -2.94
N GLU A 262 9.35 -30.46 -2.21
CA GLU A 262 10.33 -29.46 -1.79
C GLU A 262 10.95 -28.71 -2.97
N GLU A 263 11.18 -29.39 -4.09
CA GLU A 263 11.66 -28.78 -5.33
C GLU A 263 10.79 -27.59 -5.78
N ILE A 264 9.46 -27.75 -5.74
CA ILE A 264 8.52 -26.70 -6.11
C ILE A 264 8.59 -25.55 -5.12
N ARG A 265 8.61 -25.85 -3.81
CA ARG A 265 8.68 -24.83 -2.75
C ARG A 265 9.98 -24.02 -2.84
N ARG A 266 11.12 -24.69 -3.08
CA ARG A 266 12.43 -24.06 -3.27
C ARG A 266 12.43 -23.17 -4.52
N LYS A 267 11.95 -23.69 -5.66
CA LYS A 267 11.91 -22.94 -6.92
C LYS A 267 11.06 -21.66 -6.79
N LEU A 268 9.90 -21.74 -6.13
CA LEU A 268 9.09 -20.56 -5.83
C LEU A 268 9.83 -19.56 -4.95
N ALA A 269 10.54 -20.03 -3.91
CA ALA A 269 11.31 -19.16 -3.02
C ALA A 269 12.49 -18.45 -3.71
N GLU A 270 13.16 -19.12 -4.65
CA GLU A 270 14.24 -18.55 -5.46
C GLU A 270 13.74 -17.50 -6.45
N HIS A 271 12.51 -17.65 -6.94
CA HIS A 271 11.92 -16.78 -7.99
C HIS A 271 10.85 -15.82 -7.48
N LYS A 272 10.64 -15.71 -6.15
CA LYS A 272 9.57 -14.88 -5.57
C LYS A 272 9.76 -13.37 -5.74
N ALA A 273 10.98 -12.92 -6.03
CA ALA A 273 11.33 -11.50 -6.11
C ALA A 273 10.80 -10.70 -4.90
N CYS A 274 9.89 -9.74 -5.11
CA CYS A 274 9.28 -8.93 -4.06
C CYS A 274 8.13 -9.64 -3.31
N THR A 275 7.53 -10.68 -3.90
CA THR A 275 6.44 -11.47 -3.32
C THR A 275 6.90 -12.22 -2.08
N LYS A 276 5.99 -12.35 -1.11
CA LYS A 276 6.20 -13.07 0.15
C LYS A 276 5.47 -14.39 0.16
N ILE A 277 6.13 -15.42 0.69
CA ILE A 277 5.59 -16.77 0.80
C ILE A 277 4.97 -16.94 2.17
N ILE A 278 3.67 -17.26 2.19
CA ILE A 278 2.99 -17.81 3.35
C ILE A 278 3.07 -19.33 3.22
N SER A 279 3.95 -19.98 3.98
CA SER A 279 4.02 -21.44 4.00
C SER A 279 2.85 -21.97 4.81
N ALA A 280 1.92 -22.65 4.15
CA ALA A 280 0.63 -23.01 4.74
C ALA A 280 0.49 -24.51 4.99
N PHE A 281 -0.19 -24.85 6.07
CA PHE A 281 -0.59 -26.21 6.41
C PHE A 281 -1.96 -26.17 7.08
N HIS A 282 -2.86 -27.05 6.65
CA HIS A 282 -4.15 -27.25 7.32
C HIS A 282 -4.34 -28.72 7.68
N ASP A 283 -4.79 -28.95 8.92
CA ASP A 283 -5.26 -30.27 9.36
C ASP A 283 -6.77 -30.25 9.60
N PHE A 284 -7.49 -31.10 8.88
CA PHE A 284 -8.94 -31.32 9.05
C PHE A 284 -9.25 -32.68 9.69
N SER A 285 -8.23 -33.39 10.21
CA SER A 285 -8.42 -34.74 10.78
C SER A 285 -9.18 -34.71 12.11
N GLY A 286 -9.13 -33.59 12.83
CA GLY A 286 -9.64 -33.48 14.20
C GLY A 286 -8.80 -34.23 15.24
N THR A 287 -7.63 -34.75 14.83
CA THR A 287 -6.72 -35.54 15.68
C THR A 287 -5.33 -34.92 15.84
N PHE A 288 -5.10 -33.74 15.25
CA PHE A 288 -3.84 -33.01 15.34
C PHE A 288 -3.47 -32.70 16.78
N LYS A 289 -2.16 -32.77 17.09
CA LYS A 289 -1.63 -32.51 18.44
C LYS A 289 -0.54 -31.46 18.40
N TRP A 290 -0.83 -30.27 18.94
CA TRP A 290 0.14 -29.17 19.04
C TRP A 290 1.37 -29.53 19.88
N THR A 291 1.23 -30.47 20.80
CA THR A 291 2.29 -30.96 21.69
C THR A 291 3.20 -32.02 21.04
N ALA A 292 2.84 -32.56 19.87
CA ALA A 292 3.63 -33.60 19.22
C ALA A 292 4.94 -33.03 18.65
N PRO A 293 6.06 -33.77 18.70
CA PRO A 293 7.32 -33.36 18.07
C PRO A 293 7.20 -33.11 16.56
N GLU A 294 6.29 -33.83 15.89
CA GLU A 294 6.02 -33.66 14.46
C GLU A 294 5.51 -32.25 14.13
N THR A 295 4.74 -31.62 15.02
CA THR A 295 4.23 -30.25 14.86
C THR A 295 5.36 -29.23 14.75
N GLN A 296 6.41 -29.37 15.55
CA GLN A 296 7.62 -28.55 15.43
C GLN A 296 8.33 -28.79 14.09
N ARG A 297 8.42 -30.05 13.64
CA ARG A 297 9.02 -30.38 12.33
C ARG A 297 8.24 -29.77 11.17
N LEU A 298 6.91 -29.72 11.25
CA LEU A 298 6.07 -29.04 10.26
C LEU A 298 6.40 -27.53 10.21
N PHE A 299 6.50 -26.88 11.37
CA PHE A 299 6.93 -25.48 11.44
C PHE A 299 8.33 -25.29 10.82
N GLU A 300 9.31 -26.10 11.22
CA GLU A 300 10.69 -26.03 10.73
C GLU A 300 10.75 -26.20 9.20
N ARG A 301 9.99 -27.16 8.64
CA ARG A 301 9.90 -27.36 7.18
C ARG A 301 9.27 -26.17 6.44
N GLY A 302 8.28 -25.53 7.03
CA GLY A 302 7.67 -24.32 6.47
C GLY A 302 8.61 -23.11 6.57
N ALA A 303 9.34 -23.01 7.67
CA ALA A 303 10.26 -21.91 7.96
C ALA A 303 11.46 -21.84 7.00
N VAL A 304 11.80 -22.93 6.30
CA VAL A 304 12.89 -22.93 5.31
C VAL A 304 12.62 -21.95 4.17
N TYR A 305 11.38 -21.86 3.69
CA TYR A 305 11.04 -21.09 2.48
C TYR A 305 9.96 -20.02 2.71
N GLY A 306 9.23 -20.07 3.84
CA GLY A 306 8.18 -19.12 4.19
C GLY A 306 8.71 -17.83 4.80
N ASP A 307 8.24 -16.68 4.31
CA ASP A 307 8.36 -15.39 5.02
C ASP A 307 7.39 -15.33 6.21
N ILE A 308 6.33 -16.16 6.19
CA ILE A 308 5.37 -16.41 7.27
C ILE A 308 5.08 -17.91 7.29
N VAL A 309 4.99 -18.51 8.47
CA VAL A 309 4.50 -19.90 8.61
C VAL A 309 3.08 -19.87 9.15
N LYS A 310 2.17 -20.53 8.44
CA LYS A 310 0.74 -20.62 8.70
C LYS A 310 0.34 -22.08 8.96
N MET A 311 -0.15 -22.39 10.15
CA MET A 311 -0.59 -23.75 10.50
C MET A 311 -1.95 -23.72 11.18
N TYR A 312 -2.98 -24.26 10.53
CA TYR A 312 -4.35 -24.25 11.04
C TYR A 312 -4.83 -25.68 11.30
N ALA A 313 -5.42 -25.94 12.47
CA ALA A 313 -5.86 -27.30 12.83
C ALA A 313 -7.33 -27.32 13.28
N LEU A 314 -8.12 -28.27 12.82
CA LEU A 314 -9.44 -28.53 13.37
C LEU A 314 -9.31 -29.17 14.74
N VAL A 315 -9.98 -28.59 15.74
CA VAL A 315 -9.92 -29.06 17.14
C VAL A 315 -11.31 -29.33 17.68
N ASN A 316 -11.37 -30.16 18.71
CA ASN A 316 -12.62 -30.61 19.32
C ASN A 316 -12.76 -30.20 20.79
N SER A 317 -11.74 -29.55 21.37
CA SER A 317 -11.72 -29.14 22.77
C SER A 317 -11.09 -27.77 22.98
N MET A 318 -11.46 -27.12 24.09
CA MET A 318 -10.84 -25.85 24.50
C MET A 318 -9.35 -26.02 24.85
N GLN A 319 -8.96 -27.19 25.38
CA GLN A 319 -7.59 -27.47 25.80
C GLN A 319 -6.57 -27.29 24.67
N GLU A 320 -6.96 -27.67 23.44
CA GLU A 320 -6.12 -27.59 22.25
C GLU A 320 -5.78 -26.13 21.86
N ASN A 321 -6.56 -25.13 22.31
CA ASN A 321 -6.18 -23.72 22.18
C ASN A 321 -5.01 -23.34 23.09
N TYR A 322 -4.99 -23.84 24.32
CA TYR A 322 -3.88 -23.59 25.24
C TYR A 322 -2.61 -24.28 24.76
N GLU A 323 -2.73 -25.48 24.20
CA GLU A 323 -1.59 -26.18 23.59
C GLU A 323 -1.02 -25.41 22.39
N LEU A 324 -1.88 -24.85 21.53
CA LEU A 324 -1.45 -23.97 20.44
C LEU A 324 -0.73 -22.72 20.97
N GLU A 325 -1.25 -22.05 22.00
CA GLU A 325 -0.59 -20.84 22.52
C GLU A 325 0.75 -21.17 23.22
N TYR A 326 0.85 -22.32 23.89
CA TYR A 326 2.13 -22.82 24.40
C TYR A 326 3.11 -23.12 23.26
N PHE A 327 2.66 -23.77 22.19
CA PHE A 327 3.46 -24.02 21.00
C PHE A 327 3.93 -22.71 20.36
N ARG A 328 3.02 -21.73 20.17
CA ARG A 328 3.32 -20.40 19.63
C ARG A 328 4.42 -19.71 20.45
N SER A 329 4.27 -19.68 21.78
CA SER A 329 5.26 -19.07 22.67
C SER A 329 6.62 -19.76 22.56
N THR A 330 6.64 -21.09 22.55
CA THR A 330 7.88 -21.88 22.49
C THR A 330 8.60 -21.70 21.16
N ILE A 331 7.87 -21.79 20.04
CA ILE A 331 8.43 -21.65 18.70
C ILE A 331 8.91 -20.24 18.41
N GLN A 332 8.16 -19.20 18.80
CA GLN A 332 8.58 -17.82 18.53
C GLN A 332 9.73 -17.36 19.44
N ALA A 333 9.90 -17.97 20.62
CA ALA A 333 11.10 -17.77 21.44
C ALA A 333 12.34 -18.44 20.82
N LYS A 334 12.16 -19.62 20.19
CA LYS A 334 13.24 -20.37 19.55
C LYS A 334 13.61 -19.83 18.16
N TYR A 335 12.63 -19.39 17.40
CA TYR A 335 12.75 -18.89 16.03
C TYR A 335 12.12 -17.50 15.93
N PRO A 336 12.93 -16.42 16.09
CA PRO A 336 12.42 -15.05 15.98
C PRO A 336 11.86 -14.69 14.60
N HIS A 337 12.27 -15.44 13.56
CA HIS A 337 11.76 -15.35 12.20
C HIS A 337 11.75 -16.76 11.57
N PRO A 338 10.75 -17.12 10.74
CA PRO A 338 9.58 -16.31 10.36
C PRO A 338 8.49 -16.21 11.46
N PRO A 339 7.65 -15.16 11.42
CA PRO A 339 6.49 -15.06 12.30
C PRO A 339 5.51 -16.22 12.06
N PHE A 340 4.84 -16.65 13.13
CA PHE A 340 3.91 -17.77 13.13
C PHE A 340 2.44 -17.30 13.20
N SER A 341 1.67 -17.63 12.16
CA SER A 341 0.21 -17.53 12.11
C SER A 341 -0.41 -18.89 12.43
N GLY A 342 -0.90 -19.04 13.65
CA GLY A 342 -1.49 -20.30 14.14
C GLY A 342 -2.91 -20.07 14.61
N LEU A 343 -3.84 -20.92 14.20
CA LEU A 343 -5.20 -20.93 14.75
C LEU A 343 -5.78 -22.34 14.72
N ASN A 344 -6.78 -22.54 15.56
CA ASN A 344 -7.64 -23.69 15.56
C ASN A 344 -8.97 -23.35 14.86
N MET A 345 -9.45 -24.29 14.05
CA MET A 345 -10.72 -24.19 13.34
C MET A 345 -11.87 -24.78 14.17
N GLY A 346 -13.11 -24.47 13.77
CA GLY A 346 -14.31 -24.88 14.47
C GLY A 346 -14.72 -23.92 15.59
N PRO A 347 -15.94 -24.04 16.14
CA PRO A 347 -16.41 -23.17 17.21
C PRO A 347 -15.51 -23.19 18.45
N MET A 348 -14.97 -24.35 18.82
CA MET A 348 -14.04 -24.50 19.94
C MET A 348 -12.72 -23.76 19.70
N GLY A 349 -12.33 -23.52 18.45
CA GLY A 349 -11.09 -22.84 18.09
C GLY A 349 -11.13 -21.31 18.20
N GLN A 350 -12.29 -20.70 18.47
CA GLN A 350 -12.46 -19.23 18.45
C GLN A 350 -11.46 -18.48 19.35
N LEU A 351 -11.08 -19.04 20.51
CA LEU A 351 -10.07 -18.45 21.39
C LEU A 351 -8.74 -18.20 20.65
N SER A 352 -8.25 -19.21 19.92
CA SER A 352 -6.98 -19.08 19.18
C SER A 352 -7.05 -18.05 18.05
N ARG A 353 -8.21 -17.87 17.41
CA ARG A 353 -8.42 -16.82 16.39
C ARG A 353 -8.29 -15.44 17.03
N THR A 354 -8.88 -15.26 18.20
CA THR A 354 -8.79 -14.02 18.98
C THR A 354 -7.38 -13.76 19.49
N LEU A 355 -6.58 -14.78 19.79
CA LEU A 355 -5.19 -14.60 20.26
C LEU A 355 -4.17 -14.47 19.11
N ASN A 356 -4.46 -15.00 17.93
CA ASN A 356 -3.58 -14.91 16.78
C ASN A 356 -3.33 -13.46 16.35
N LYS A 357 -2.06 -13.11 16.15
CA LYS A 357 -1.63 -11.73 15.82
C LYS A 357 -1.24 -11.54 14.36
N ILE A 358 -0.98 -12.62 13.62
CA ILE A 358 -0.42 -12.55 12.28
C ILE A 358 -1.47 -13.04 11.28
N PHE A 359 -1.99 -12.13 10.45
CA PHE A 359 -2.92 -12.42 9.37
C PHE A 359 -4.11 -13.29 9.81
N THR A 360 -4.77 -12.90 10.91
CA THR A 360 -5.98 -13.59 11.36
C THR A 360 -7.07 -13.48 10.30
N PRO A 361 -7.56 -14.60 9.75
CA PRO A 361 -8.66 -14.57 8.79
C PRO A 361 -9.94 -14.09 9.48
N ILE A 362 -10.53 -13.02 8.96
CA ILE A 362 -11.78 -12.43 9.44
C ILE A 362 -12.91 -12.67 8.43
N THR A 363 -14.15 -12.70 8.92
CA THR A 363 -15.36 -12.74 8.08
C THR A 363 -16.07 -11.39 8.09
N HIS A 364 -17.06 -11.22 7.21
CA HIS A 364 -17.93 -10.05 7.18
C HIS A 364 -19.37 -10.50 6.84
N PRO A 365 -20.42 -9.90 7.44
CA PRO A 365 -21.82 -10.28 7.17
C PRO A 365 -22.26 -10.20 5.69
N LEU A 366 -21.56 -9.38 4.89
CA LEU A 366 -21.81 -9.23 3.45
C LEU A 366 -21.12 -10.29 2.57
N LEU A 367 -20.34 -11.22 3.14
CA LEU A 367 -19.77 -12.34 2.40
C LEU A 367 -20.84 -13.41 2.16
N PRO A 368 -20.85 -14.06 0.98
CA PRO A 368 -21.85 -15.07 0.63
C PRO A 368 -21.71 -16.35 1.46
N MET A 369 -20.48 -16.65 1.91
CA MET A 369 -20.18 -17.79 2.76
C MET A 369 -18.99 -17.49 3.67
N ILE A 370 -18.89 -18.24 4.77
CA ILE A 370 -17.74 -18.18 5.66
C ILE A 370 -16.65 -19.13 5.13
N ALA A 371 -15.42 -18.64 5.02
CA ALA A 371 -14.32 -19.41 4.42
C ALA A 371 -13.92 -20.65 5.24
N ALA A 372 -14.04 -20.59 6.58
CA ALA A 372 -13.80 -21.72 7.48
C ALA A 372 -14.70 -21.70 8.73
N PRO A 373 -15.07 -22.86 9.30
CA PRO A 373 -15.89 -22.91 10.51
C PRO A 373 -15.30 -22.14 11.70
N GLY A 374 -16.16 -21.42 12.44
CA GLY A 374 -15.79 -20.66 13.63
C GLY A 374 -15.05 -19.35 13.37
N GLN A 375 -15.00 -18.85 12.13
CA GLN A 375 -14.40 -17.56 11.79
C GLN A 375 -15.18 -16.39 12.42
N LEU A 376 -14.44 -15.35 12.82
CA LEU A 376 -14.96 -14.17 13.50
C LEU A 376 -14.72 -12.93 12.63
N SER A 377 -15.59 -11.94 12.72
CA SER A 377 -15.36 -10.61 12.16
C SER A 377 -14.29 -9.86 12.96
N ALA A 378 -13.73 -8.79 12.38
CA ALA A 378 -12.81 -7.91 13.10
C ALA A 378 -13.47 -7.34 14.37
N ALA A 379 -14.75 -6.99 14.29
CA ALA A 379 -15.54 -6.49 15.41
C ALA A 379 -15.65 -7.51 16.55
N GLU A 380 -16.02 -8.75 16.25
CA GLU A 380 -16.12 -9.82 17.26
C GLU A 380 -14.76 -10.11 17.93
N ILE A 381 -13.67 -10.08 17.16
CA ILE A 381 -12.30 -10.26 17.72
C ILE A 381 -11.97 -9.11 18.68
N ASN A 382 -12.24 -7.86 18.30
CA ASN A 382 -11.96 -6.69 19.14
C ASN A 382 -12.79 -6.73 20.44
N ALA A 383 -14.08 -7.06 20.34
CA ALA A 383 -14.98 -7.21 21.49
C ALA A 383 -14.52 -8.33 22.45
N ALA A 384 -14.09 -9.48 21.90
CA ALA A 384 -13.54 -10.58 22.68
C ALA A 384 -12.23 -10.19 23.37
N LEU A 385 -11.31 -9.53 22.66
CA LEU A 385 -10.05 -9.03 23.24
C LEU A 385 -10.31 -8.06 24.39
N HIS A 386 -11.30 -7.17 24.24
CA HIS A 386 -11.69 -6.27 25.31
C HIS A 386 -12.20 -7.01 26.54
N THR A 387 -13.12 -7.96 26.33
CA THR A 387 -13.73 -8.76 27.40
C THR A 387 -12.67 -9.57 28.17
N MET A 388 -11.63 -10.04 27.49
CA MET A 388 -10.49 -10.75 28.10
C MET A 388 -9.42 -9.82 28.71
N GLY A 389 -9.63 -8.50 28.71
CA GLY A 389 -8.65 -7.53 29.20
C GLY A 389 -7.39 -7.40 28.33
N GLN A 390 -7.37 -8.00 27.14
CA GLN A 390 -6.26 -7.93 26.18
C GLN A 390 -6.30 -6.66 25.33
N MET A 391 -7.42 -5.95 25.33
CA MET A 391 -7.59 -4.62 24.73
C MET A 391 -8.22 -3.69 25.78
N PRO A 392 -7.41 -3.05 26.64
CA PRO A 392 -7.93 -2.14 27.65
C PRO A 392 -8.60 -0.94 26.98
N LYS A 393 -9.73 -0.52 27.55
CA LYS A 393 -10.43 0.70 27.13
C LYS A 393 -9.53 1.90 27.36
N GLN A 394 -9.47 2.79 26.38
CA GLN A 394 -8.74 4.06 26.48
C GLN A 394 -9.63 5.19 25.97
N ASP A 395 -9.30 6.42 26.37
CA ASP A 395 -9.98 7.63 25.93
C ASP A 395 -9.19 8.28 24.79
N ILE A 396 -9.76 8.29 23.60
CA ILE A 396 -9.15 8.85 22.40
C ILE A 396 -9.83 10.16 22.07
N TYR A 397 -9.05 11.19 21.72
CA TYR A 397 -9.57 12.53 21.51
C TYR A 397 -9.37 13.05 20.09
N GLY A 398 -10.41 13.67 19.54
CA GLY A 398 -10.27 14.65 18.45
C GLY A 398 -10.16 16.05 19.06
N ILE A 399 -9.07 16.77 18.78
CA ILE A 399 -8.84 18.10 19.34
C ILE A 399 -8.80 19.12 18.22
N GLY A 400 -9.73 20.08 18.22
CA GLY A 400 -9.75 21.09 17.17
C GLY A 400 -10.83 22.13 17.30
N SER A 401 -11.14 22.80 16.19
CA SER A 401 -12.25 23.75 16.14
C SER A 401 -13.59 23.04 15.96
N PHE A 402 -14.71 23.68 16.32
CA PHE A 402 -16.06 23.14 16.08
C PHE A 402 -16.30 22.63 14.64
N ARG A 403 -15.62 23.21 13.63
CA ARG A 403 -15.72 22.79 12.22
C ARG A 403 -15.16 21.39 11.95
N SER A 404 -14.35 20.84 12.86
CA SER A 404 -13.72 19.53 12.75
C SER A 404 -14.57 18.40 13.36
N THR A 405 -15.81 18.69 13.79
CA THR A 405 -16.71 17.72 14.42
C THR A 405 -17.16 16.62 13.44
N SER A 406 -17.22 16.89 12.13
CA SER A 406 -17.52 15.88 11.09
C SER A 406 -16.50 14.74 11.08
N GLN A 407 -15.21 15.08 11.11
CA GLN A 407 -14.13 14.10 11.21
C GLN A 407 -14.24 13.32 12.51
N ALA A 408 -14.56 13.99 13.62
CA ALA A 408 -14.75 13.36 14.92
C ALA A 408 -15.85 12.28 14.88
N MET A 409 -17.01 12.58 14.27
CA MET A 409 -18.10 11.61 14.06
C MET A 409 -17.68 10.42 13.19
N PHE A 410 -16.81 10.64 12.19
CA PHE A 410 -16.28 9.54 11.39
C PHE A 410 -15.41 8.57 12.22
N PHE A 411 -14.51 9.10 13.07
CA PHE A 411 -13.71 8.27 13.99
C PHE A 411 -14.59 7.47 14.94
N GLU A 412 -15.60 8.11 15.55
CA GLU A 412 -16.55 7.45 16.43
C GLU A 412 -17.30 6.32 15.71
N LYS A 413 -17.78 6.56 14.48
CA LYS A 413 -18.41 5.53 13.66
C LYS A 413 -17.47 4.36 13.40
N CYS A 414 -16.22 4.62 12.99
CA CYS A 414 -15.24 3.55 12.78
C CYS A 414 -14.99 2.72 14.04
N PHE A 415 -14.97 3.35 15.21
CA PHE A 415 -14.75 2.64 16.47
C PHE A 415 -15.92 1.74 16.81
N ASN A 416 -17.15 2.22 16.59
CA ASN A 416 -18.37 1.46 16.81
C ASN A 416 -18.48 0.27 15.84
N GLU A 417 -18.28 0.50 14.54
CA GLU A 417 -18.35 -0.56 13.50
C GLU A 417 -17.31 -1.66 13.74
N LEU A 418 -16.11 -1.28 14.22
CA LEU A 418 -15.05 -2.23 14.56
C LEU A 418 -15.15 -2.76 16.01
N SER A 419 -16.20 -2.41 16.75
CA SER A 419 -16.37 -2.77 18.17
C SER A 419 -15.12 -2.54 19.01
N LEU A 420 -14.43 -1.42 18.77
CA LEU A 420 -13.30 -0.99 19.58
C LEU A 420 -13.81 -0.51 20.94
N PRO A 421 -13.15 -0.86 22.06
CA PRO A 421 -13.63 -0.52 23.38
C PRO A 421 -13.35 0.93 23.80
N HIS A 422 -12.65 1.69 22.96
CA HIS A 422 -12.20 3.03 23.27
C HIS A 422 -13.38 4.01 23.35
N SER A 423 -13.34 4.93 24.31
CA SER A 423 -14.23 6.08 24.32
C SER A 423 -13.63 7.16 23.44
N PHE A 424 -14.39 7.62 22.45
CA PHE A 424 -13.99 8.75 21.62
C PHE A 424 -14.64 10.04 22.12
N GLY A 425 -13.85 11.11 22.25
CA GLY A 425 -14.34 12.42 22.68
C GLY A 425 -13.80 13.55 21.81
N PHE A 426 -14.62 14.57 21.54
CA PHE A 426 -14.16 15.78 20.87
C PHE A 426 -13.91 16.89 21.90
N ALA A 427 -12.72 17.49 21.86
CA ALA A 427 -12.36 18.64 22.70
C ALA A 427 -12.15 19.87 21.82
N GLU A 428 -13.00 20.88 22.00
CA GLU A 428 -12.81 22.16 21.34
C GLU A 428 -11.56 22.85 21.89
N ARG A 429 -10.74 23.38 20.99
CA ARG A 429 -9.49 24.04 21.34
C ARG A 429 -9.37 25.37 20.61
N ALA A 430 -9.32 26.45 21.38
CA ALA A 430 -8.91 27.75 20.87
C ALA A 430 -7.47 27.72 20.32
N PRO A 431 -7.12 28.58 19.35
CA PRO A 431 -5.76 28.66 18.83
C PRO A 431 -4.74 28.85 19.95
N LYS A 432 -3.68 28.03 19.98
CA LYS A 432 -2.59 28.05 20.98
C LYS A 432 -2.97 27.64 22.42
N ALA A 433 -4.21 27.21 22.68
CA ALA A 433 -4.56 26.70 24.01
C ALA A 433 -3.83 25.38 24.33
N SER A 434 -3.44 25.20 25.60
CA SER A 434 -2.77 23.99 26.06
C SER A 434 -3.73 22.80 26.12
N ILE A 435 -3.24 21.62 25.74
CA ILE A 435 -3.97 20.35 25.85
C ILE A 435 -3.49 19.48 27.02
N GLU A 436 -2.60 20.01 27.84
CA GLU A 436 -1.94 19.27 28.92
C GLU A 436 -2.94 18.64 29.91
N HIS A 437 -4.04 19.32 30.18
CA HIS A 437 -5.12 18.81 31.03
C HIS A 437 -5.80 17.53 30.46
N ILE A 438 -5.80 17.35 29.13
CA ILE A 438 -6.31 16.15 28.46
C ILE A 438 -5.27 15.03 28.57
N LEU A 439 -3.99 15.35 28.30
CA LEU A 439 -2.89 14.40 28.34
C LEU A 439 -2.66 13.81 29.74
N ARG A 440 -2.93 14.59 30.80
CA ARG A 440 -2.78 14.16 32.20
C ARG A 440 -3.89 13.22 32.69
N ARG A 441 -4.93 12.96 31.89
CA ARG A 441 -5.99 12.00 32.26
C ARG A 441 -5.42 10.59 32.32
N SER A 442 -5.76 9.85 33.37
CA SER A 442 -5.21 8.51 33.63
C SER A 442 -5.51 7.50 32.52
N ASN A 443 -6.59 7.69 31.77
CA ASN A 443 -7.03 6.78 30.70
C ASN A 443 -6.78 7.32 29.28
N PHE A 444 -5.95 8.36 29.11
CA PHE A 444 -5.66 8.91 27.78
C PHE A 444 -5.01 7.84 26.87
N GLY A 445 -5.62 7.58 25.71
CA GLY A 445 -5.17 6.60 24.71
C GLY A 445 -4.49 7.20 23.48
N GLY A 446 -4.67 8.50 23.25
CA GLY A 446 -4.12 9.20 22.10
C GLY A 446 -5.04 10.30 21.61
N ALA A 447 -4.54 11.14 20.71
CA ALA A 447 -5.34 12.18 20.10
C ALA A 447 -4.85 12.55 18.71
N TYR A 448 -5.77 12.96 17.85
CA TYR A 448 -5.43 13.77 16.68
C TYR A 448 -5.76 15.24 16.96
N ILE A 449 -5.03 16.14 16.34
CA ILE A 449 -4.99 17.55 16.68
C ILE A 449 -4.98 18.39 15.41
N ASN A 450 -6.02 19.20 15.22
CA ASN A 450 -6.13 20.12 14.09
C ASN A 450 -6.73 21.47 14.54
N PRO A 451 -5.98 22.60 14.47
CA PRO A 451 -4.62 22.75 13.92
C PRO A 451 -3.52 22.04 14.74
N PRO A 452 -2.34 21.75 14.17
CA PRO A 452 -1.27 21.09 14.91
C PRO A 452 -0.69 21.97 16.04
N LEU A 453 -0.06 21.34 17.03
CA LEU A 453 0.73 21.99 18.08
C LEU A 453 2.15 22.28 17.59
N ALA A 454 2.81 23.26 18.20
CA ALA A 454 4.25 23.43 18.03
C ALA A 454 5.00 22.28 18.70
N ALA A 455 6.06 21.77 18.06
CA ALA A 455 6.91 20.72 18.62
C ALA A 455 7.62 21.14 19.92
N SER A 456 7.77 22.43 20.17
CA SER A 456 8.34 22.98 21.41
C SER A 456 7.39 22.96 22.62
N ALA A 457 6.19 22.37 22.49
CA ALA A 457 5.24 22.27 23.58
C ALA A 457 5.85 21.49 24.78
N PRO A 458 5.95 22.08 25.97
CA PRO A 458 6.75 21.55 27.08
C PRO A 458 6.19 20.26 27.70
N TYR A 459 4.91 19.97 27.47
CA TYR A 459 4.20 18.81 28.00
C TYR A 459 4.27 17.57 27.11
N LEU A 460 4.97 17.62 25.96
CA LEU A 460 5.23 16.46 25.10
C LEU A 460 6.66 15.96 25.33
N PRO A 461 6.85 14.84 26.05
CA PRO A 461 8.19 14.42 26.50
C PRO A 461 9.04 13.83 25.37
N SER A 462 8.41 13.27 24.33
CA SER A 462 9.12 12.67 23.20
C SER A 462 8.44 12.98 21.87
N LEU A 463 9.25 13.11 20.82
CA LEU A 463 8.81 13.45 19.47
C LEU A 463 9.35 12.44 18.47
N SER A 464 8.54 12.10 17.47
CA SER A 464 9.01 11.37 16.30
C SER A 464 10.02 12.20 15.51
N ASN A 465 10.87 11.54 14.71
CA ASN A 465 11.80 12.24 13.84
C ASN A 465 11.08 13.18 12.85
N ALA A 466 9.90 12.76 12.37
CA ALA A 466 9.08 13.58 11.49
C ALA A 466 8.54 14.82 12.21
N ALA A 467 7.93 14.68 13.39
CA ALA A 467 7.42 15.82 14.15
C ALA A 467 8.53 16.79 14.56
N ARG A 468 9.72 16.27 14.92
CA ARG A 468 10.89 17.10 15.24
C ARG A 468 11.38 17.90 14.04
N ALA A 469 11.48 17.27 12.86
CA ALA A 469 11.92 17.93 11.64
C ALA A 469 10.89 18.93 11.10
N ILE A 470 9.60 18.60 11.17
CA ILE A 470 8.49 19.46 10.74
C ILE A 470 8.30 20.63 11.73
N GLY A 471 8.62 20.43 13.01
CA GLY A 471 8.37 21.42 14.06
C GLY A 471 6.92 21.48 14.54
N GLN A 472 6.10 20.51 14.16
CA GLN A 472 4.67 20.46 14.46
C GLN A 472 4.19 19.05 14.82
N VAL A 473 3.23 18.96 15.74
CA VAL A 473 2.59 17.72 16.21
C VAL A 473 1.09 17.78 15.91
N ASP A 474 0.60 16.87 15.07
CA ASP A 474 -0.84 16.70 14.78
C ASP A 474 -1.42 15.43 15.42
N THR A 475 -0.59 14.55 15.96
CA THR A 475 -1.01 13.26 16.49
C THR A 475 -0.21 12.96 17.75
N VAL A 476 -0.87 12.54 18.83
CA VAL A 476 -0.23 12.12 20.07
C VAL A 476 -0.56 10.65 20.30
N LEU A 477 0.49 9.85 20.47
CA LEU A 477 0.42 8.41 20.66
C LEU A 477 0.89 8.04 22.07
N VAL A 478 0.28 7.03 22.66
CA VAL A 478 0.72 6.44 23.92
C VAL A 478 1.66 5.28 23.61
N CYS A 479 2.85 5.25 24.23
CA CYS A 479 3.74 4.11 24.11
C CYS A 479 3.25 2.99 25.04
N PRO A 480 2.94 1.79 24.50
CA PRO A 480 2.66 0.65 25.35
C PRO A 480 3.96 0.15 26.00
N GLY A 481 3.97 -0.01 27.33
CA GLY A 481 5.01 -0.77 28.05
C GLY A 481 5.89 -0.02 29.06
N THR A 482 5.67 1.27 29.32
CA THR A 482 6.36 2.02 30.39
C THR A 482 5.45 2.20 31.60
N SER A 483 5.99 2.00 32.82
CA SER A 483 5.24 2.15 34.09
C SER A 483 4.72 3.58 34.35
N ASN A 484 5.24 4.57 33.61
CA ASN A 484 4.70 5.91 33.47
C ASN A 484 4.30 6.12 32.01
N ALA A 485 3.06 6.56 31.74
CA ALA A 485 2.57 6.83 30.40
C ALA A 485 3.51 7.80 29.65
N SER A 486 4.35 7.27 28.78
CA SER A 486 5.20 8.08 27.90
C SER A 486 4.44 8.37 26.61
N PHE A 487 4.33 9.64 26.26
CA PHE A 487 3.66 10.10 25.04
C PHE A 487 4.69 10.41 23.95
N ILE A 488 4.38 10.02 22.72
CA ILE A 488 5.10 10.45 21.51
C ILE A 488 4.22 11.41 20.73
N GLY A 489 4.71 12.64 20.53
CA GLY A 489 4.18 13.56 19.55
C GLY A 489 4.66 13.21 18.15
N ASP A 490 3.72 13.11 17.21
CA ASP A 490 3.97 12.73 15.83
C ASP A 490 3.24 13.66 14.85
N ASN A 491 3.58 13.55 13.57
CA ASN A 491 2.91 14.22 12.47
C ASN A 491 2.45 13.17 11.45
N THR A 492 1.16 13.09 11.16
CA THR A 492 0.56 12.17 10.18
C THR A 492 0.23 12.86 8.87
N ARG A 493 0.11 14.19 8.86
CA ARG A 493 -0.20 14.97 7.65
C ARG A 493 0.82 14.78 6.52
N TRP A 494 2.12 14.73 6.83
CA TRP A 494 3.15 14.49 5.81
C TRP A 494 2.98 13.12 5.12
N LYS A 495 2.50 12.11 5.86
CA LYS A 495 2.19 10.79 5.28
C LYS A 495 0.99 10.86 4.35
N GLY A 496 -0.03 11.63 4.72
CA GLY A 496 -1.18 11.90 3.86
C GLY A 496 -0.76 12.54 2.54
N ILE A 497 0.09 13.58 2.61
CA ILE A 497 0.66 14.23 1.42
C ILE A 497 1.46 13.24 0.58
N ARG A 498 2.33 12.45 1.22
CA ARG A 498 3.14 11.43 0.53
C ARG A 498 2.25 10.40 -0.19
N ALA A 499 1.23 9.87 0.49
CA ALA A 499 0.30 8.89 -0.09
C ALA A 499 -0.52 9.48 -1.25
N THR A 500 -0.90 10.76 -1.17
CA THR A 500 -1.53 11.48 -2.29
C THR A 500 -0.60 11.60 -3.50
N LEU A 501 0.66 11.98 -3.29
CA LEU A 501 1.65 12.06 -4.37
C LEU A 501 1.85 10.69 -5.02
N THR A 502 2.08 9.64 -4.22
CA THR A 502 2.36 8.29 -4.73
C THR A 502 1.12 7.52 -5.18
N ARG A 503 -0.04 8.19 -5.34
CA ARG A 503 -1.28 7.54 -5.80
C ARG A 503 -1.17 7.07 -7.24
N ASP A 504 -0.74 7.96 -8.14
CA ASP A 504 -0.69 7.71 -9.58
C ASP A 504 0.76 7.69 -10.15
N PHE A 505 1.76 7.78 -9.28
CA PHE A 505 3.18 7.75 -9.63
C PHE A 505 3.94 6.93 -8.60
N VAL A 506 4.98 6.22 -9.04
CA VAL A 506 5.82 5.48 -8.11
C VAL A 506 6.72 6.43 -7.30
N PRO A 507 7.17 6.04 -6.09
CA PRO A 507 8.09 6.86 -5.31
C PRO A 507 9.35 7.31 -6.08
N SER A 508 9.97 6.45 -6.89
CA SER A 508 11.18 6.80 -7.66
C SER A 508 10.96 7.85 -8.74
N ALA A 509 9.70 8.10 -9.18
CA ALA A 509 9.39 9.11 -10.18
C ALA A 509 9.76 10.52 -9.71
N TYR A 510 9.80 10.70 -8.39
CA TYR A 510 10.05 11.97 -7.71
C TYR A 510 11.54 12.23 -7.42
N SER A 511 12.35 11.17 -7.31
CA SER A 511 13.74 11.28 -6.89
C SER A 511 14.55 12.16 -7.85
N GLY A 512 15.23 13.18 -7.31
CA GLY A 512 16.04 14.14 -8.08
C GLY A 512 15.23 15.09 -9.00
N GLN A 513 13.90 15.12 -8.87
CA GLN A 513 13.06 16.07 -9.59
C GLN A 513 12.93 17.39 -8.83
N ALA A 514 12.76 18.48 -9.57
CA ALA A 514 12.48 19.78 -8.97
C ALA A 514 11.03 19.87 -8.48
N ALA A 515 10.80 20.59 -7.38
CA ALA A 515 9.47 20.92 -6.89
C ALA A 515 9.32 22.40 -6.53
N LEU A 516 8.10 22.92 -6.60
CA LEU A 516 7.75 24.27 -6.22
C LEU A 516 6.68 24.25 -5.13
N LEU A 517 6.96 24.90 -4.00
CA LEU A 517 6.06 24.96 -2.84
C LEU A 517 5.66 26.42 -2.55
N LEU A 518 4.37 26.68 -2.53
CA LEU A 518 3.80 28.00 -2.25
C LEU A 518 3.16 28.01 -0.87
N ALA A 519 3.51 28.96 -0.02
CA ALA A 519 2.85 29.16 1.27
C ALA A 519 2.96 30.61 1.73
N SER A 520 2.07 31.04 2.64
CA SER A 520 2.20 32.36 3.27
C SER A 520 3.22 32.40 4.40
N ASN A 521 3.51 31.24 5.00
CA ASN A 521 4.50 31.07 6.06
C ASN A 521 5.08 29.64 5.99
N GLU A 522 6.22 29.42 6.65
CA GLU A 522 6.89 28.11 6.65
C GLU A 522 6.04 27.02 7.33
N ALA A 523 5.34 27.36 8.41
CA ALA A 523 4.57 26.42 9.22
C ALA A 523 3.47 25.69 8.43
N ASP A 524 2.86 26.35 7.45
CA ASP A 524 1.85 25.75 6.56
C ASP A 524 2.48 24.80 5.53
N ALA A 525 3.77 24.98 5.23
CA ALA A 525 4.55 24.23 4.25
C ALA A 525 5.42 23.11 4.84
N SER A 526 5.71 23.12 6.15
CA SER A 526 6.69 22.21 6.76
C SER A 526 6.37 20.72 6.56
N ALA A 527 5.09 20.33 6.67
CA ALA A 527 4.68 18.94 6.42
C ALA A 527 4.87 18.54 4.94
N SER A 528 4.62 19.47 4.01
CA SER A 528 4.87 19.28 2.58
C SER A 528 6.36 19.18 2.28
N LEU A 529 7.20 20.04 2.86
CA LEU A 529 8.66 19.98 2.72
C LEU A 529 9.21 18.63 3.17
N PHE A 530 8.76 18.15 4.34
CA PHE A 530 9.17 16.84 4.84
C PHE A 530 8.73 15.70 3.91
N ALA A 531 7.49 15.73 3.41
CA ALA A 531 6.99 14.73 2.47
C ALA A 531 7.77 14.72 1.14
N LEU A 532 8.10 15.90 0.59
CA LEU A 532 8.89 16.04 -0.64
C LEU A 532 10.30 15.48 -0.44
N LYS A 533 10.99 15.87 0.64
CA LYS A 533 12.31 15.33 0.97
C LYS A 533 12.30 13.83 1.19
N ASN A 534 11.27 13.31 1.85
CA ASN A 534 11.12 11.86 2.04
C ASN A 534 11.01 11.08 0.72
N LEU A 535 10.51 11.72 -0.35
CA LEU A 535 10.46 11.16 -1.70
C LEU A 535 11.75 11.42 -2.51
N GLY A 536 12.81 11.95 -1.90
CA GLY A 536 14.07 12.28 -2.59
C GLY A 536 13.95 13.43 -3.59
N ILE A 537 12.93 14.29 -3.46
CA ILE A 537 12.72 15.44 -4.35
C ILE A 537 13.74 16.52 -4.02
N GLY A 538 14.45 17.00 -5.04
CA GLY A 538 15.41 18.08 -4.95
C GLY A 538 15.90 18.48 -6.35
N PRO A 539 16.08 19.78 -6.64
CA PRO A 539 15.97 20.94 -5.73
C PRO A 539 14.51 21.36 -5.42
N ILE A 540 14.27 21.91 -4.22
CA ILE A 540 12.96 22.43 -3.82
C ILE A 540 12.97 23.96 -3.85
N TYR A 541 12.02 24.56 -4.58
CA TYR A 541 11.86 26.00 -4.69
C TYR A 541 10.67 26.48 -3.86
N THR A 542 10.80 27.60 -3.13
CA THR A 542 9.70 28.14 -2.30
C THR A 542 9.27 29.53 -2.74
N ILE A 543 7.97 29.81 -2.69
CA ILE A 543 7.38 31.14 -2.92
C ILE A 543 6.57 31.56 -1.69
N GLY A 544 6.79 32.79 -1.23
CA GLY A 544 6.06 33.39 -0.12
C GLY A 544 6.67 33.16 1.27
N PHE A 545 7.68 32.28 1.38
CA PHE A 545 8.43 32.05 2.62
C PHE A 545 9.86 31.59 2.35
N LYS A 546 10.72 31.67 3.38
CA LYS A 546 12.07 31.12 3.40
C LYS A 546 12.11 29.98 4.42
N SER A 547 12.63 28.82 4.04
CA SER A 547 12.79 27.72 4.98
C SER A 547 13.94 27.95 5.96
N GLN A 548 13.74 27.58 7.21
CA GLN A 548 14.70 27.65 8.31
C GLN A 548 14.80 26.28 9.01
N GLY A 549 15.96 25.99 9.60
CA GLY A 549 16.15 24.78 10.40
C GLY A 549 16.44 23.52 9.57
N PRO A 550 16.12 22.32 10.07
CA PRO A 550 16.56 21.05 9.48
C PRO A 550 16.06 20.80 8.04
N LEU A 551 14.95 21.43 7.66
CA LEU A 551 14.34 21.28 6.34
C LEU A 551 14.92 22.24 5.29
N SER A 552 15.84 23.15 5.64
CA SER A 552 16.33 24.17 4.70
C SER A 552 17.37 23.68 3.68
N THR A 553 17.98 22.50 3.87
CA THR A 553 18.96 21.94 2.93
C THR A 553 18.33 21.76 1.55
N ASP A 554 18.99 22.20 0.48
CA ASP A 554 18.50 22.14 -0.92
C ASP A 554 17.15 22.82 -1.17
N VAL A 555 16.78 23.78 -0.31
CA VAL A 555 15.58 24.62 -0.45
C VAL A 555 15.99 26.04 -0.82
N SER A 556 15.53 26.51 -1.98
CA SER A 556 15.86 27.84 -2.52
C SER A 556 14.62 28.73 -2.62
N PRO A 557 14.58 29.90 -1.94
CA PRO A 557 13.47 30.83 -2.06
C PRO A 557 13.53 31.60 -3.39
N VAL A 558 12.39 31.66 -4.08
CA VAL A 558 12.18 32.38 -5.34
C VAL A 558 11.62 33.77 -5.01
N ARG A 559 12.30 34.83 -5.45
CA ARG A 559 11.97 36.21 -5.05
C ARG A 559 11.48 37.08 -6.21
N SER A 560 11.79 36.70 -7.44
CA SER A 560 11.43 37.47 -8.64
C SER A 560 10.84 36.59 -9.74
N ILE A 561 10.26 37.22 -10.77
CA ILE A 561 9.78 36.54 -11.98
C ILE A 561 10.99 36.04 -12.80
N GLU A 562 12.10 36.75 -12.76
CA GLU A 562 13.36 36.34 -13.38
C GLU A 562 13.88 35.04 -12.77
N ASP A 563 13.73 34.86 -11.46
CA ASP A 563 14.10 33.62 -10.78
C ASP A 563 13.27 32.45 -11.31
N VAL A 564 11.94 32.63 -11.43
CA VAL A 564 11.00 31.60 -11.96
C VAL A 564 11.44 31.11 -13.34
N LYS A 565 11.86 32.03 -14.23
CA LYS A 565 12.32 31.69 -15.58
C LYS A 565 13.62 30.88 -15.62
N ARG A 566 14.42 30.94 -14.54
CA ARG A 566 15.71 30.22 -14.43
C ARG A 566 15.59 28.90 -13.67
N LEU A 567 14.43 28.62 -13.07
CA LEU A 567 14.23 27.39 -12.33
C LEU A 567 14.25 26.18 -13.26
N GLN A 568 14.79 25.08 -12.75
CA GLN A 568 14.49 23.78 -13.31
C GLN A 568 12.97 23.56 -13.29
N GLU A 569 12.44 23.04 -14.40
CA GLU A 569 11.03 22.80 -14.56
C GLU A 569 10.51 21.87 -13.44
N PRO A 570 9.55 22.32 -12.61
CA PRO A 570 9.09 21.54 -11.47
C PRO A 570 8.22 20.38 -11.94
N PHE A 571 8.51 19.19 -11.42
CA PHE A 571 7.67 18.01 -11.57
C PHE A 571 6.46 18.06 -10.62
N VAL A 572 6.65 18.66 -9.43
CA VAL A 572 5.60 18.80 -8.42
C VAL A 572 5.38 20.27 -8.07
N ILE A 573 4.12 20.70 -8.02
CA ILE A 573 3.71 21.96 -7.40
C ILE A 573 2.80 21.66 -6.22
N ILE A 574 3.13 22.18 -5.04
CA ILE A 574 2.24 22.13 -3.87
C ILE A 574 1.86 23.55 -3.48
N SER A 575 0.56 23.81 -3.36
CA SER A 575 0.01 25.06 -2.85
C SER A 575 -0.51 24.87 -1.43
N ALA A 576 0.21 25.38 -0.44
CA ALA A 576 -0.22 25.53 0.95
C ALA A 576 -0.70 26.97 1.25
N LEU A 577 -1.32 27.61 0.25
CA LEU A 577 -1.92 28.93 0.40
C LEU A 577 -3.30 28.83 1.06
N PRO A 578 -3.76 29.86 1.77
CA PRO A 578 -5.14 29.91 2.25
C PRO A 578 -6.14 30.08 1.07
N ALA A 579 -7.41 29.75 1.32
CA ALA A 579 -8.48 29.75 0.32
C ALA A 579 -8.68 31.09 -0.43
N ASP A 580 -8.45 32.22 0.23
CA ASP A 580 -8.53 33.56 -0.37
C ASP A 580 -7.39 33.85 -1.36
N LYS A 581 -6.27 33.14 -1.22
CA LYS A 581 -5.06 33.27 -2.06
C LYS A 581 -4.82 32.08 -2.98
N SER A 582 -5.71 31.09 -3.00
CA SER A 582 -5.51 29.84 -3.75
C SER A 582 -5.29 30.06 -5.25
N LEU A 583 -5.84 31.14 -5.83
CA LEU A 583 -5.71 31.46 -7.25
C LEU A 583 -4.33 32.02 -7.65
N LEU A 584 -3.47 32.37 -6.68
CA LEU A 584 -2.13 32.87 -6.98
C LEU A 584 -1.22 31.81 -7.63
N VAL A 585 -1.56 30.53 -7.52
CA VAL A 585 -0.81 29.43 -8.15
C VAL A 585 -1.12 29.29 -9.66
N VAL A 586 -2.26 29.81 -10.12
CA VAL A 586 -2.75 29.62 -11.49
C VAL A 586 -1.78 30.10 -12.58
N PRO A 587 -1.14 31.28 -12.47
CA PRO A 587 -0.15 31.71 -13.47
C PRO A 587 1.02 30.72 -13.62
N LEU A 588 1.46 30.09 -12.52
CA LEU A 588 2.55 29.11 -12.53
C LEU A 588 2.12 27.80 -13.18
N LEU A 589 0.92 27.33 -12.88
CA LEU A 589 0.33 26.15 -13.53
C LEU A 589 0.22 26.33 -15.04
N LYS A 590 -0.12 27.55 -15.49
CA LYS A 590 -0.18 27.91 -16.91
C LYS A 590 1.21 28.06 -17.54
N HIS A 591 2.19 28.56 -16.80
CA HIS A 591 3.56 28.71 -17.29
C HIS A 591 4.23 27.35 -17.52
N TYR A 592 4.11 26.44 -16.55
CA TYR A 592 4.69 25.10 -16.60
C TYR A 592 3.71 24.04 -17.16
N ARG A 593 2.88 24.43 -18.13
CA ARG A 593 1.89 23.52 -18.77
C ARG A 593 2.55 22.25 -19.30
N VAL A 594 1.81 21.15 -19.25
CA VAL A 594 2.23 19.88 -19.85
C VAL A 594 1.70 19.85 -21.28
N GLY A 595 2.60 19.94 -22.27
CA GLY A 595 2.24 19.85 -23.68
C GLY A 595 1.75 18.44 -24.06
N GLY A 596 0.66 18.34 -24.83
CA GLY A 596 0.19 17.08 -25.41
C GLY A 596 -0.89 16.31 -24.63
N ARG A 597 -1.37 16.82 -23.48
CA ARG A 597 -2.41 16.16 -22.65
C ARG A 597 -3.84 16.68 -22.82
N ASN A 598 -4.07 17.67 -23.69
CA ASN A 598 -5.40 18.26 -23.85
C ASN A 598 -6.33 17.40 -24.72
N GLY A 599 -7.31 16.77 -24.07
CA GLY A 599 -8.65 16.54 -24.63
C GLY A 599 -9.00 15.08 -24.90
N THR A 600 -9.97 14.58 -24.12
CA THR A 600 -10.93 13.52 -24.48
C THR A 600 -10.39 12.18 -24.99
N THR A 601 -10.73 11.11 -24.28
CA THR A 601 -10.64 9.69 -24.69
C THR A 601 -11.44 9.33 -25.96
N ASN A 602 -11.91 10.29 -26.76
CA ASN A 602 -12.60 10.09 -28.02
C ASN A 602 -12.06 11.07 -29.06
N GLY A 603 -11.34 10.56 -30.07
CA GLY A 603 -11.00 11.34 -31.26
C GLY A 603 -9.65 11.01 -31.85
N ALA A 604 -9.62 10.09 -32.83
CA ALA A 604 -8.53 10.03 -33.79
C ALA A 604 -8.47 11.36 -34.56
N THR A 605 -7.32 12.04 -34.59
CA THR A 605 -6.86 12.82 -35.76
C THR A 605 -5.42 13.33 -35.60
N ASN A 606 -4.56 12.85 -36.51
CA ASN A 606 -3.55 13.57 -37.30
C ASN A 606 -2.82 14.78 -36.68
N GLY A 607 -1.76 14.49 -35.91
CA GLY A 607 -0.63 15.41 -35.71
C GLY A 607 0.65 14.81 -36.32
N ARG A 608 1.06 15.33 -37.49
CA ARG A 608 2.31 15.00 -38.18
C ARG A 608 3.51 15.52 -37.38
N GLY A 609 4.07 14.66 -36.54
CA GLY A 609 5.43 14.73 -36.02
C GLY A 609 6.06 13.34 -36.15
N PRO A 610 7.40 13.19 -36.08
CA PRO A 610 8.04 11.90 -36.19
C PRO A 610 7.46 10.92 -35.15
N PRO A 611 7.11 9.68 -35.53
CA PRO A 611 6.72 8.67 -34.57
C PRO A 611 7.96 8.28 -33.75
N GLY A 612 7.90 8.38 -32.42
CA GLY A 612 8.97 7.85 -31.56
C GLY A 612 9.41 8.73 -30.38
N THR A 613 9.05 10.02 -30.33
CA THR A 613 9.38 10.87 -29.17
C THR A 613 8.18 11.76 -28.81
N ARG A 614 7.32 11.31 -27.90
CA ARG A 614 6.17 12.09 -27.41
C ARG A 614 6.16 12.27 -25.89
N ALA A 615 6.36 13.53 -25.52
CA ALA A 615 5.96 14.32 -24.33
C ALA A 615 6.35 13.86 -22.91
N ALA A 616 6.70 14.87 -22.10
CA ALA A 616 7.33 14.81 -20.79
C ALA A 616 6.55 14.01 -19.72
N ALA A 617 7.32 13.42 -18.81
CA ALA A 617 6.87 12.85 -17.53
C ALA A 617 5.76 13.70 -16.88
N GLY A 618 4.64 13.08 -16.52
CA GLY A 618 3.45 13.77 -16.06
C GLY A 618 3.67 14.52 -14.75
N LYS A 619 3.27 15.79 -14.71
CA LYS A 619 3.47 16.65 -13.54
C LYS A 619 2.31 16.57 -12.56
N VAL A 620 2.60 16.81 -11.29
CA VAL A 620 1.65 16.69 -10.18
C VAL A 620 1.42 18.02 -9.48
N PHE A 621 0.15 18.36 -9.27
CA PHE A 621 -0.28 19.53 -8.50
C PHE A 621 -1.08 19.07 -7.28
N VAL A 622 -0.72 19.59 -6.10
CA VAL A 622 -1.48 19.36 -4.86
C VAL A 622 -1.89 20.69 -4.28
N ASP A 623 -3.18 20.86 -4.01
CA ASP A 623 -3.74 22.05 -3.39
C ASP A 623 -4.23 21.75 -1.97
N LEU A 624 -3.58 22.36 -0.98
CA LEU A 624 -3.85 22.15 0.45
C LEU A 624 -4.75 23.22 1.06
N ALA A 625 -5.23 24.19 0.27
CA ALA A 625 -6.18 25.17 0.76
C ALA A 625 -7.47 24.47 1.24
N SER A 626 -8.07 24.92 2.34
CA SER A 626 -9.38 24.44 2.80
C SER A 626 -10.35 25.61 2.99
N GLY A 627 -11.64 25.34 2.82
CA GLY A 627 -12.72 26.34 2.95
C GLY A 627 -13.26 26.88 1.62
N PRO A 628 -14.25 27.80 1.69
CA PRO A 628 -14.99 28.28 0.51
C PRO A 628 -14.10 29.14 -0.40
N ARG A 629 -14.25 28.97 -1.72
CA ARG A 629 -13.44 29.63 -2.73
C ARG A 629 -14.27 30.18 -3.88
N LYS A 630 -13.75 31.21 -4.54
CA LYS A 630 -14.38 31.83 -5.71
C LYS A 630 -14.21 31.00 -6.99
N ALA A 631 -13.11 30.26 -7.11
CA ALA A 631 -12.81 29.39 -8.25
C ALA A 631 -11.88 28.25 -7.81
N ASP A 632 -11.83 27.19 -8.60
CA ASP A 632 -11.10 25.96 -8.31
C ASP A 632 -9.78 25.86 -9.10
N PRO A 633 -8.61 25.97 -8.44
CA PRO A 633 -7.31 25.78 -9.07
C PRO A 633 -7.11 24.38 -9.65
N LEU A 634 -7.78 23.35 -9.11
CA LEU A 634 -7.64 21.96 -9.57
C LEU A 634 -8.14 21.81 -11.00
N THR A 635 -9.33 22.31 -11.29
CA THR A 635 -9.87 22.35 -12.66
C THR A 635 -8.93 23.05 -13.64
N MET A 636 -8.32 24.16 -13.21
CA MET A 636 -7.35 24.90 -14.03
C MET A 636 -6.05 24.11 -14.24
N ALA A 637 -5.56 23.42 -13.22
CA ALA A 637 -4.39 22.54 -13.31
C ALA A 637 -4.64 21.38 -14.28
N ILE A 638 -5.79 20.72 -14.20
CA ILE A 638 -6.18 19.61 -15.09
C ILE A 638 -6.24 20.11 -16.54
N SER A 639 -6.85 21.27 -16.80
CA SER A 639 -6.86 21.88 -18.15
C SER A 639 -5.48 22.31 -18.66
N ALA A 640 -4.49 22.40 -17.78
CA ALA A 640 -3.10 22.66 -18.08
C ALA A 640 -2.26 21.36 -18.19
N GLY A 641 -2.91 20.19 -18.11
CA GLY A 641 -2.32 18.85 -18.26
C GLY A 641 -1.73 18.24 -16.98
N TRP A 642 -1.95 18.87 -15.82
CA TRP A 642 -1.46 18.38 -14.53
C TRP A 642 -2.34 17.26 -13.99
N THR A 643 -1.73 16.29 -13.33
CA THR A 643 -2.45 15.41 -12.40
C THR A 643 -2.67 16.20 -11.11
N ALA A 644 -3.93 16.47 -10.73
CA ALA A 644 -4.25 17.40 -9.65
C ALA A 644 -5.00 16.71 -8.50
N TYR A 645 -4.61 17.01 -7.25
CA TYR A 645 -5.25 16.52 -6.04
C TYR A 645 -5.60 17.65 -5.09
N GLY A 646 -6.73 17.51 -4.38
CA GLY A 646 -7.20 18.48 -3.41
C GLY A 646 -6.87 18.13 -1.97
N ILE A 647 -7.22 19.04 -1.06
CA ILE A 647 -7.07 18.84 0.39
C ILE A 647 -7.89 17.65 0.89
N ASP A 648 -9.01 17.36 0.23
CA ASP A 648 -9.84 16.18 0.49
C ASP A 648 -9.06 14.87 0.40
N ASP A 649 -8.26 14.70 -0.67
CA ASP A 649 -7.51 13.47 -0.90
C ASP A 649 -6.41 13.33 0.16
N VAL A 650 -5.73 14.44 0.48
CA VAL A 650 -4.71 14.49 1.54
C VAL A 650 -5.32 14.21 2.92
N SER A 651 -6.50 14.75 3.20
CA SER A 651 -7.18 14.59 4.49
C SER A 651 -7.74 13.19 4.68
N ALA A 652 -8.24 12.56 3.60
CA ALA A 652 -8.65 11.16 3.62
C ALA A 652 -7.44 10.25 3.93
N TRP A 653 -6.30 10.40 3.24
CA TRP A 653 -5.10 9.63 3.56
C TRP A 653 -4.54 9.92 4.95
N THR A 654 -4.57 11.18 5.38
CA THR A 654 -4.18 11.55 6.75
C THR A 654 -5.07 10.84 7.77
N THR A 655 -6.38 10.74 7.51
CA THR A 655 -7.32 10.03 8.37
C THR A 655 -7.02 8.53 8.42
N VAL A 656 -6.75 7.90 7.27
CA VAL A 656 -6.31 6.48 7.20
C VAL A 656 -5.08 6.25 8.08
N GLU A 657 -4.04 7.08 7.95
CA GLU A 657 -2.80 6.95 8.73
C GLU A 657 -3.02 7.22 10.23
N THR A 658 -3.88 8.18 10.57
CA THR A 658 -4.20 8.52 11.95
C THR A 658 -4.96 7.38 12.64
N ILE A 659 -5.98 6.78 12.00
CA ILE A 659 -6.68 5.60 12.54
C ILE A 659 -5.69 4.45 12.74
N ARG A 660 -4.84 4.20 11.74
CA ARG A 660 -3.83 3.13 11.81
C ARG A 660 -2.86 3.32 12.98
N LYS A 661 -2.43 4.56 13.26
CA LYS A 661 -1.53 4.84 14.39
C LYS A 661 -2.21 4.86 15.75
N LEU A 662 -3.44 5.40 15.84
CA LEU A 662 -4.14 5.54 17.11
C LEU A 662 -4.68 4.20 17.63
N VAL A 663 -5.27 3.39 16.75
CA VAL A 663 -5.99 2.17 17.16
C VAL A 663 -5.53 0.90 16.44
N GLY A 664 -4.51 1.00 15.58
CA GLY A 664 -3.97 -0.17 14.88
C GLY A 664 -4.92 -0.77 13.84
N GLN A 665 -6.05 -0.11 13.53
CA GLN A 665 -7.03 -0.59 12.55
C GLN A 665 -6.74 -0.02 11.17
N ASN A 666 -7.09 -0.76 10.13
CA ASN A 666 -6.96 -0.31 8.76
C ASN A 666 -8.33 0.00 8.15
N VAL A 667 -8.41 1.13 7.46
CA VAL A 667 -9.61 1.57 6.74
C VAL A 667 -9.15 2.04 5.37
N CYS A 668 -9.79 1.57 4.30
CA CYS A 668 -9.38 1.90 2.94
C CYS A 668 -9.64 3.38 2.62
N TYR A 669 -8.82 3.95 1.73
CA TYR A 669 -8.97 5.35 1.33
C TYR A 669 -10.34 5.59 0.67
N ASP A 670 -10.75 4.68 -0.21
CA ASP A 670 -12.03 4.79 -0.93
C ASP A 670 -13.22 4.75 0.07
N PHE A 671 -13.13 3.95 1.15
CA PHE A 671 -14.12 3.97 2.24
C PHE A 671 -14.13 5.32 2.98
N VAL A 672 -12.97 5.88 3.32
CA VAL A 672 -12.91 7.20 3.98
C VAL A 672 -13.55 8.27 3.10
N ARG A 673 -13.28 8.26 1.78
CA ARG A 673 -13.91 9.19 0.83
C ARG A 673 -15.42 8.99 0.70
N LEU A 674 -15.88 7.74 0.68
CA LEU A 674 -17.30 7.40 0.63
C LEU A 674 -18.04 7.90 1.88
N ALA A 675 -17.52 7.55 3.05
CA ALA A 675 -18.14 7.85 4.35
C ALA A 675 -18.02 9.32 4.76
N SER A 676 -16.97 10.01 4.30
CA SER A 676 -16.76 11.44 4.59
C SER A 676 -17.43 12.38 3.60
N GLY A 677 -18.15 11.90 2.57
CA GLY A 677 -18.76 12.79 1.57
C GLY A 677 -17.74 13.69 0.83
N ARG A 678 -18.22 14.53 -0.09
CA ARG A 678 -17.37 15.46 -0.86
C ARG A 678 -17.10 16.81 -0.15
N GLY A 679 -17.30 16.90 1.17
CA GLY A 679 -17.25 18.20 1.86
C GLY A 679 -17.01 18.15 3.38
N HIS A 680 -16.38 17.10 3.92
CA HIS A 680 -16.13 16.99 5.37
C HIS A 680 -14.72 17.41 5.81
N PHE A 681 -13.84 17.85 4.91
CA PHE A 681 -12.46 18.24 5.20
C PHE A 681 -12.13 19.71 4.88
#